data_AF-A0A8C7PLH0-F1
#
_entry.id   AF-A0A8C7PLH0-F1
#
_cell.length_a   1.000
_cell.length_b   1.000
_cell.length_c   1.000
_cell.angle_alpha   90.00
_cell.angle_beta   90.00
_cell.angle_gamma   90.00
#
_symmetry.space_group_name_H-M   'P 1'
#
loop_
_entity.id
_entity.type
_entity.pdbx_description
1 polymer ?
#
loop_
_entity_poly.entity_id
_entity_poly.type
_entity_poly.pdbx_seq_one_letter_code
_entity_poly.pdbx_strand_id
1 'polypeptide(L)'
;KHWTTADCTGAHRPYPPSPPVPEYVFKPPSRPDFGTMGRTIKLQANFFEMEIPKLEVYHYDIDIKPEKCPRRVNREIVEHMVQHFKTQIFGDRKPVYDGRKNLYTAMPLPIGREKVELEVTIPGEGKDRSFKVAIKWVSCVSLQALQEALSGRLPNIPFETIQALDVVMRHLPSMRYTPVGRSFFTPSEGCSNPLGGGREVWFGFHQSVRPSLWKMMLNIDVSATAFYKAQPVIEFMCEVLDFKSIEEQQKPLTDSQRVKFTKEIKGLKVEITHCGQMKRKYRVCNVTRRPASHQTFPLQQENGQTIECTVAQYFKDKYKLILRYPHLPCLQVGQEQKHTYLPLEVCNIVAGQRCIKKLTDNQTSTMIRATARSAPDRQEEISKLMRSANFNNDPYVREFGVMVRDEMTEVNGRVLQAPSILYGGRWEDHRTYHRNKAIATPIQGVWDMRNKQFHTGIEIKVWAIACFAPQRQCTELLLKAFTDQLRKISRDAGMPIQGQPCFCKYAQGADSVEPMFKHLKYTYQGLQLVVVILPGKTPVYAEVKRVGDTVLGMATQCVQVKNVQKTTPQTLSNLCLKINVKLGGVNNILLPQGRPLVFQQPVIFLGADVTHPPAGDGKKPSIAAVVGSMDAHPSRYCATVRVQQHRQDIIQDLATMVRELLIQFYKSTRFKPTRIIYYRDGISEGQFNQVLQHELLAIREACIKLEKDYQPGITFVVVQKRHHTRLFCMDRNERVGKSGNIPAGTTVDTKITHPSEFDFYLCSHAGIQGTSRPSHYHVLWDDNHFTSDELQVLTYQLCHTYVRCTRSVSIPAPAYYAHLVAFRARYHLVDKEHDSAEGSHTSGQSNGRDQQALAKAVQIHQDTLRTMYFA
;
A
#
# COMPACT_ATOMS: atom_id res chain seq x y z
N LYS A 1 -19.49 -67.71 7.70
CA LYS A 1 -18.70 -68.95 7.50
C LYS A 1 -17.36 -68.54 6.88
N HIS A 2 -16.30 -68.86 7.62
CA HIS A 2 -14.86 -68.85 7.31
C HIS A 2 -14.18 -67.61 6.70
N TRP A 3 -13.41 -67.00 7.60
CA TRP A 3 -12.24 -66.16 7.36
C TRP A 3 -11.08 -66.99 6.82
N THR A 4 -10.27 -66.39 5.94
CA THR A 4 -8.86 -66.75 5.75
C THR A 4 -8.04 -65.47 5.59
N THR A 5 -7.22 -65.21 6.61
CA THR A 5 -6.07 -64.33 6.63
C THR A 5 -4.95 -64.90 5.75
N ALA A 6 -4.36 -64.05 4.90
CA ALA A 6 -3.06 -64.32 4.26
C ALA A 6 -2.20 -63.05 4.31
N ASP A 7 -1.03 -63.20 4.92
CA ASP A 7 0.07 -62.25 4.97
C ASP A 7 0.53 -61.82 3.57
N CYS A 8 0.86 -60.53 3.42
CA CYS A 8 1.64 -60.02 2.30
C CYS A 8 2.66 -59.02 2.81
N THR A 9 3.84 -59.53 3.15
CA THR A 9 5.10 -58.79 3.18
C THR A 9 5.49 -58.46 1.72
N GLY A 10 5.25 -57.22 1.30
CA GLY A 10 5.59 -56.74 -0.04
C GLY A 10 6.25 -55.37 0.01
N ALA A 11 7.54 -55.33 -0.27
CA ALA A 11 8.37 -54.13 -0.32
C ALA A 11 7.75 -53.02 -1.21
N HIS A 12 7.65 -51.80 -0.67
CA HIS A 12 7.27 -50.61 -1.41
C HIS A 12 8.31 -50.31 -2.51
N ARG A 13 7.99 -50.64 -3.76
CA ARG A 13 8.63 -50.00 -4.91
C ARG A 13 8.07 -48.58 -5.06
N PRO A 14 8.89 -47.52 -5.13
CA PRO A 14 8.40 -46.18 -5.43
C PRO A 14 7.82 -46.16 -6.84
N TYR A 15 6.62 -45.61 -6.98
CA TYR A 15 6.05 -45.30 -8.29
C TYR A 15 7.00 -44.37 -9.06
N PRO A 16 7.21 -44.58 -10.37
CA PRO A 16 7.97 -43.64 -11.18
C PRO A 16 7.29 -42.26 -11.11
N PRO A 17 8.06 -41.16 -11.01
CA PRO A 17 7.48 -39.82 -11.03
C PRO A 17 6.65 -39.67 -12.30
N SER A 18 5.40 -39.25 -12.13
CA SER A 18 4.56 -38.80 -13.24
C SER A 18 5.35 -37.79 -14.07
N PRO A 19 5.33 -37.89 -15.42
CA PRO A 19 6.03 -36.93 -16.26
C PRO A 19 5.54 -35.51 -15.93
N PRO A 20 6.42 -34.50 -15.92
CA PRO A 20 6.01 -33.13 -15.64
C PRO A 20 4.94 -32.74 -16.65
N VAL A 21 3.75 -32.40 -16.14
CA VAL A 21 2.72 -31.75 -16.94
C VAL A 21 3.38 -30.51 -17.56
N PRO A 22 3.33 -30.31 -18.88
CA PRO A 22 3.90 -29.11 -19.48
C PRO A 22 3.28 -27.89 -18.81
N GLU A 23 4.11 -27.12 -18.09
CA GLU A 23 3.67 -25.86 -17.47
C GLU A 23 3.24 -24.93 -18.61
N TYR A 24 1.93 -24.80 -18.82
CA TYR A 24 1.39 -23.77 -19.69
C TYR A 24 1.74 -22.40 -19.07
N VAL A 25 2.75 -21.74 -19.62
CA VAL A 25 3.14 -20.39 -19.21
C VAL A 25 2.19 -19.40 -19.87
N PHE A 26 1.28 -18.82 -19.09
CA PHE A 26 0.44 -17.70 -19.55
C PHE A 26 1.31 -16.49 -19.84
N LYS A 27 1.10 -15.86 -21.00
CA LYS A 27 1.74 -14.61 -21.40
C LYS A 27 0.70 -13.50 -21.48
N PRO A 28 1.04 -12.26 -21.07
CA PRO A 28 0.20 -11.11 -21.34
C PRO A 28 -0.12 -10.95 -22.83
N PRO A 29 -1.34 -10.49 -23.19
CA PRO A 29 -1.68 -10.22 -24.57
C PRO A 29 -0.86 -9.04 -25.11
N SER A 30 -0.50 -9.12 -26.39
CA SER A 30 0.03 -7.96 -27.10
C SER A 30 -1.01 -6.85 -27.17
N ARG A 31 -0.55 -5.60 -27.21
CA ARG A 31 -1.42 -4.45 -27.42
C ARG A 31 -2.23 -4.64 -28.72
N PRO A 32 -3.58 -4.62 -28.67
CA PRO A 32 -4.41 -4.89 -29.85
C PRO A 32 -4.39 -3.73 -30.85
N ASP A 33 -4.39 -2.51 -30.35
CA ASP A 33 -4.47 -1.25 -31.10
C ASP A 33 -4.09 -0.06 -30.18
N PHE A 34 -4.28 1.18 -30.65
CA PHE A 34 -4.18 2.39 -29.82
C PHE A 34 -5.54 3.08 -29.79
N GLY A 35 -5.92 3.62 -28.64
CA GLY A 35 -7.20 4.31 -28.50
C GLY A 35 -7.25 5.61 -29.31
N THR A 36 -8.42 5.91 -29.83
CA THR A 36 -8.72 7.05 -30.70
C THR A 36 -9.79 7.97 -30.11
N MET A 37 -10.56 7.49 -29.13
CA MET A 37 -11.64 8.27 -28.53
C MET A 37 -11.12 9.34 -27.57
N GLY A 38 -11.83 10.48 -27.55
CA GLY A 38 -11.53 11.61 -26.66
C GLY A 38 -10.73 12.73 -27.36
N ARG A 39 -10.84 13.96 -26.84
CA ARG A 39 -10.09 15.10 -27.39
C ARG A 39 -8.61 14.97 -27.03
N THR A 40 -7.71 15.37 -27.91
CA THR A 40 -6.28 15.36 -27.63
C THR A 40 -5.90 16.39 -26.56
N ILE A 41 -4.86 16.10 -25.78
CA ILE A 41 -4.25 17.02 -24.80
C ILE A 41 -2.72 16.83 -24.80
N LYS A 42 -1.97 17.93 -24.83
CA LYS A 42 -0.50 17.88 -24.77
C LYS A 42 -0.03 17.80 -23.32
N LEU A 43 0.80 16.79 -23.02
CA LEU A 43 1.25 16.49 -21.67
C LEU A 43 2.77 16.37 -21.62
N GLN A 44 3.32 16.59 -20.42
CA GLN A 44 4.68 16.21 -20.06
C GLN A 44 4.62 15.10 -19.01
N ALA A 45 5.41 14.06 -19.23
CA ALA A 45 5.61 12.98 -18.27
C ALA A 45 6.96 13.15 -17.59
N ASN A 46 7.05 12.79 -16.31
CA ASN A 46 8.33 12.74 -15.57
C ASN A 46 9.21 11.54 -15.95
N PHE A 47 9.29 11.30 -17.25
CA PHE A 47 10.09 10.30 -17.93
C PHE A 47 11.12 11.07 -18.75
N PHE A 48 12.37 10.66 -18.66
CA PHE A 48 13.50 11.30 -19.31
C PHE A 48 14.13 10.27 -20.25
N GLU A 49 14.17 10.60 -21.54
CA GLU A 49 14.67 9.68 -22.56
C GLU A 49 16.13 9.32 -22.28
N MET A 50 16.44 8.02 -22.38
CA MET A 50 17.80 7.50 -22.25
C MET A 50 18.31 7.05 -23.62
N GLU A 51 19.49 7.51 -23.98
CA GLU A 51 20.24 7.00 -25.13
C GLU A 51 21.22 5.95 -24.63
N ILE A 52 21.02 4.73 -25.11
CA ILE A 52 21.78 3.55 -24.69
C ILE A 52 22.70 3.16 -25.85
N PRO A 53 24.00 2.96 -25.63
CA PRO A 53 24.92 2.55 -26.68
C PRO A 53 24.70 1.09 -27.10
N LYS A 54 25.16 0.76 -28.31
CA LYS A 54 25.18 -0.61 -28.84
C LYS A 54 26.44 -1.33 -28.37
N LEU A 55 26.51 -1.65 -27.08
CA LEU A 55 27.66 -2.34 -26.49
C LEU A 55 27.24 -3.59 -25.71
N GLU A 56 28.24 -4.42 -25.46
CA GLU A 56 28.16 -5.58 -24.60
C GLU A 56 28.61 -5.20 -23.18
N VAL A 57 27.76 -5.51 -22.18
CA VAL A 57 28.04 -5.28 -20.76
C VAL A 57 28.44 -6.60 -20.12
N TYR A 58 29.52 -6.61 -19.35
CA TYR A 58 30.05 -7.83 -18.74
C TYR A 58 29.53 -7.99 -17.32
N HIS A 59 28.90 -9.13 -17.01
CA HIS A 59 28.33 -9.44 -15.70
C HIS A 59 29.23 -10.40 -14.91
N TYR A 60 29.47 -10.04 -13.65
CA TYR A 60 30.25 -10.81 -12.69
C TYR A 60 29.45 -11.05 -11.41
N ASP A 61 29.58 -12.26 -10.86
CA ASP A 61 29.10 -12.63 -9.53
C ASP A 61 30.16 -12.23 -8.49
N ILE A 62 29.70 -11.56 -7.43
CA ILE A 62 30.49 -11.13 -6.28
C ILE A 62 30.02 -11.88 -5.04
N ASP A 63 30.93 -12.65 -4.43
CA ASP A 63 30.71 -13.31 -3.15
C ASP A 63 31.58 -12.65 -2.07
N ILE A 64 30.97 -12.15 -0.99
CA ILE A 64 31.66 -11.45 0.11
C ILE A 64 31.50 -12.25 1.38
N LYS A 65 32.61 -12.64 2.01
CA LYS A 65 32.62 -13.33 3.30
C LYS A 65 33.17 -12.41 4.40
N PRO A 66 32.44 -12.26 5.52
CA PRO A 66 31.16 -12.89 5.86
C PRO A 66 29.93 -12.32 5.12
N GLU A 67 28.97 -13.19 4.74
CA GLU A 67 27.83 -12.85 3.85
C GLU A 67 26.76 -11.92 4.47
N LYS A 68 26.70 -11.80 5.80
CA LYS A 68 25.61 -11.10 6.52
C LYS A 68 25.86 -9.60 6.72
N CYS A 69 26.60 -8.97 5.80
CA CYS A 69 26.86 -7.54 5.85
C CYS A 69 25.69 -6.73 5.26
N PRO A 70 25.37 -5.54 5.82
CA PRO A 70 24.41 -4.64 5.19
C PRO A 70 24.86 -4.25 3.78
N ARG A 71 23.91 -4.07 2.84
CA ARG A 71 24.21 -3.66 1.45
C ARG A 71 25.14 -2.44 1.33
N ARG A 72 25.03 -1.47 2.26
CA ARG A 72 25.92 -0.30 2.31
C ARG A 72 27.37 -0.69 2.56
N VAL A 73 27.59 -1.60 3.51
CA VAL A 73 28.93 -2.15 3.81
C VAL A 73 29.47 -2.93 2.63
N ASN A 74 28.65 -3.73 1.95
CA ASN A 74 29.09 -4.44 0.73
C ASN A 74 29.56 -3.47 -0.37
N ARG A 75 28.88 -2.33 -0.53
CA ARG A 75 29.30 -1.28 -1.47
C ARG A 75 30.63 -0.66 -1.07
N GLU A 76 30.83 -0.37 0.21
CA GLU A 76 32.11 0.15 0.73
C GLU A 76 33.25 -0.86 0.50
N ILE A 77 33.00 -2.17 0.72
CA ILE A 77 33.96 -3.24 0.44
C ILE A 77 34.36 -3.24 -1.04
N VAL A 78 33.38 -3.24 -1.95
CA VAL A 78 33.65 -3.24 -3.39
C VAL A 78 34.34 -1.95 -3.84
N GLU A 79 33.99 -0.80 -3.29
CA GLU A 79 34.67 0.47 -3.58
C GLU A 79 36.16 0.44 -3.19
N HIS A 80 36.48 -0.05 -1.99
CA HIS A 80 37.87 -0.22 -1.56
C HIS A 80 38.61 -1.27 -2.40
N MET A 81 37.93 -2.37 -2.76
CA MET A 81 38.47 -3.40 -3.65
C MET A 81 38.85 -2.81 -5.02
N VAL A 82 37.97 -2.01 -5.62
CA VAL A 82 38.22 -1.39 -6.92
C VAL A 82 39.42 -0.43 -6.87
N GLN A 83 39.54 0.33 -5.79
CA GLN A 83 40.68 1.26 -5.59
C GLN A 83 42.00 0.51 -5.34
N HIS A 84 41.99 -0.51 -4.48
CA HIS A 84 43.19 -1.23 -4.07
C HIS A 84 43.73 -2.13 -5.18
N PHE A 85 42.85 -2.84 -5.88
CA PHE A 85 43.23 -3.76 -6.97
C PHE A 85 43.14 -3.11 -8.35
N LYS A 86 43.29 -1.77 -8.42
CA LYS A 86 43.22 -1.00 -9.67
C LYS A 86 44.25 -1.49 -10.69
N THR A 87 45.50 -1.65 -10.30
CA THR A 87 46.60 -2.03 -11.22
C THR A 87 46.51 -3.47 -11.70
N GLN A 88 45.93 -4.37 -10.90
CA GLN A 88 45.87 -5.81 -11.20
C GLN A 88 44.62 -6.20 -12.02
N ILE A 89 43.46 -5.63 -11.70
CA ILE A 89 42.17 -6.10 -12.22
C ILE A 89 41.40 -4.98 -12.92
N PHE A 90 41.16 -3.86 -12.23
CA PHE A 90 40.15 -2.91 -12.70
C PHE A 90 40.67 -1.94 -13.77
N GLY A 91 41.98 -1.64 -13.79
CA GLY A 91 42.56 -0.63 -14.67
C GLY A 91 41.83 0.71 -14.52
N ASP A 92 41.51 1.35 -15.64
CA ASP A 92 40.71 2.59 -15.64
C ASP A 92 39.20 2.35 -15.66
N ARG A 93 38.76 1.08 -15.63
CA ARG A 93 37.34 0.73 -15.66
C ARG A 93 36.67 1.17 -14.38
N LYS A 94 35.39 1.53 -14.48
CA LYS A 94 34.55 1.91 -13.32
C LYS A 94 33.38 0.93 -13.16
N PRO A 95 33.58 -0.17 -12.41
CA PRO A 95 32.53 -1.14 -12.20
C PRO A 95 31.34 -0.54 -11.45
N VAL A 96 30.14 -1.00 -11.79
CA VAL A 96 28.92 -0.72 -11.03
C VAL A 96 28.45 -1.97 -10.31
N TYR A 97 27.88 -1.78 -9.13
CA TYR A 97 27.54 -2.86 -8.22
C TYR A 97 26.16 -2.67 -7.59
N ASP A 98 25.40 -3.75 -7.42
CA ASP A 98 24.05 -3.75 -6.86
C ASP A 98 24.01 -3.78 -5.31
N GLY A 99 25.16 -3.96 -4.66
CA GLY A 99 25.27 -4.08 -3.20
C GLY A 99 25.04 -5.51 -2.67
N ARG A 100 24.87 -6.49 -3.56
CA ARG A 100 24.67 -7.90 -3.24
C ARG A 100 25.67 -8.79 -3.99
N LYS A 101 25.34 -9.17 -5.22
CA LYS A 101 26.09 -10.18 -5.97
C LYS A 101 26.42 -9.76 -7.40
N ASN A 102 25.81 -8.69 -7.91
CA ASN A 102 25.93 -8.37 -9.33
C ASN A 102 26.84 -7.16 -9.52
N LEU A 103 27.98 -7.39 -10.17
CA LEU A 103 28.90 -6.36 -10.63
C LEU A 103 28.92 -6.33 -12.16
N TYR A 104 28.92 -5.14 -12.74
CA TYR A 104 28.95 -4.94 -14.18
C TYR A 104 30.11 -4.02 -14.59
N THR A 105 30.70 -4.28 -15.75
CA THR A 105 31.71 -3.41 -16.37
C THR A 105 31.38 -3.18 -17.86
N ALA A 106 31.77 -2.02 -18.38
CA ALA A 106 31.60 -1.69 -19.80
C ALA A 106 32.60 -2.43 -20.71
N MET A 107 33.78 -2.78 -20.17
CA MET A 107 34.83 -3.55 -20.84
C MET A 107 35.19 -4.78 -20.01
N PRO A 108 35.65 -5.89 -20.62
CA PRO A 108 35.95 -7.12 -19.89
C PRO A 108 37.08 -6.87 -18.90
N LEU A 109 36.97 -7.46 -17.71
CA LEU A 109 38.04 -7.53 -16.73
C LEU A 109 39.09 -8.56 -17.21
N PRO A 110 40.38 -8.38 -16.89
CA PRO A 110 41.45 -9.32 -17.23
C PRO A 110 41.40 -10.57 -16.34
N ILE A 111 40.21 -11.09 -16.10
CA ILE A 111 39.93 -12.33 -15.37
C ILE A 111 39.25 -13.27 -16.35
N GLY A 112 39.71 -14.51 -16.42
CA GLY A 112 39.08 -15.53 -17.26
C GLY A 112 37.69 -15.93 -16.73
N ARG A 113 37.29 -17.18 -16.97
CA ARG A 113 36.06 -17.75 -16.40
C ARG A 113 36.24 -18.28 -14.97
N GLU A 114 37.49 -18.38 -14.54
CA GLU A 114 37.83 -18.86 -13.20
C GLU A 114 37.55 -17.81 -12.14
N LYS A 115 37.27 -18.31 -10.93
CA LYS A 115 36.97 -17.49 -9.77
C LYS A 115 38.28 -16.90 -9.23
N VAL A 116 38.34 -15.58 -9.07
CA VAL A 116 39.47 -14.89 -8.44
C VAL A 116 39.08 -14.50 -7.02
N GLU A 117 39.88 -14.90 -6.02
CA GLU A 117 39.68 -14.54 -4.62
C GLU A 117 40.64 -13.42 -4.21
N LEU A 118 40.11 -12.41 -3.54
CA LEU A 118 40.80 -11.22 -3.09
C LEU A 118 40.57 -11.03 -1.59
N GLU A 119 41.59 -10.54 -0.90
CA GLU A 119 41.47 -10.10 0.48
C GLU A 119 41.38 -8.58 0.53
N VAL A 120 40.25 -8.07 1.03
CA VAL A 120 39.94 -6.64 1.07
C VAL A 120 39.85 -6.21 2.52
N THR A 121 40.70 -5.27 2.91
CA THR A 121 40.70 -4.69 4.25
C THR A 121 40.08 -3.29 4.20
N ILE A 122 39.04 -3.08 5.00
CA ILE A 122 38.43 -1.76 5.18
C ILE A 122 38.72 -1.22 6.58
N PRO A 123 38.96 0.10 6.72
CA PRO A 123 39.15 0.72 8.02
C PRO A 123 37.87 0.55 8.87
N GLY A 124 38.02 0.08 10.09
CA GLY A 124 36.91 -0.07 11.04
C GLY A 124 36.98 0.93 12.19
N GLU A 125 35.87 1.08 12.93
CA GLU A 125 35.82 1.88 14.16
C GLU A 125 36.59 1.16 15.30
N GLY A 126 37.93 1.21 15.24
CA GLY A 126 38.88 0.70 16.24
C GLY A 126 39.72 -0.51 15.81
N LYS A 127 39.22 -1.37 14.93
CA LYS A 127 39.99 -2.46 14.28
C LYS A 127 39.61 -2.56 12.81
N ASP A 128 40.62 -2.74 11.97
CA ASP A 128 40.42 -3.03 10.56
C ASP A 128 39.63 -4.33 10.38
N ARG A 129 38.80 -4.36 9.34
CA ARG A 129 37.97 -5.51 9.01
C ARG A 129 38.43 -6.06 7.68
N SER A 130 38.93 -7.30 7.69
CA SER A 130 39.27 -8.04 6.48
C SER A 130 38.08 -8.84 5.98
N PHE A 131 37.93 -8.88 4.66
CA PHE A 131 36.89 -9.58 3.93
C PHE A 131 37.52 -10.41 2.83
N LYS A 132 37.01 -11.63 2.62
CA LYS A 132 37.34 -12.42 1.43
C LYS A 132 36.28 -12.13 0.38
N VAL A 133 36.70 -11.59 -0.75
CA VAL A 133 35.83 -11.25 -1.87
C VAL A 133 36.20 -12.10 -3.06
N ALA A 134 35.22 -12.78 -3.64
CA ALA A 134 35.43 -13.52 -4.87
C ALA A 134 34.70 -12.89 -6.04
N ILE A 135 35.37 -12.85 -7.18
CA ILE A 135 34.85 -12.34 -8.46
C ILE A 135 34.83 -13.49 -9.46
N LYS A 136 33.69 -13.69 -10.12
CA LYS A 136 33.56 -14.70 -11.18
C LYS A 136 32.75 -14.16 -12.35
N TRP A 137 33.24 -14.32 -13.57
CA TRP A 137 32.46 -14.00 -14.78
C TRP A 137 31.24 -14.90 -14.93
N VAL A 138 30.09 -14.31 -15.31
CA VAL A 138 28.81 -15.02 -15.43
C VAL A 138 28.30 -14.99 -16.87
N SER A 139 28.10 -13.81 -17.42
CA SER A 139 27.47 -13.64 -18.74
C SER A 139 27.86 -12.33 -19.41
N CYS A 140 27.49 -12.23 -20.68
CA CYS A 140 27.51 -10.99 -21.44
C CYS A 140 26.06 -10.51 -21.66
N VAL A 141 25.81 -9.25 -21.35
CA VAL A 141 24.49 -8.61 -21.45
C VAL A 141 24.50 -7.68 -22.66
N SER A 142 23.73 -8.05 -23.70
CA SER A 142 23.65 -7.27 -24.94
C SER A 142 22.67 -6.09 -24.79
N LEU A 143 23.18 -4.86 -24.88
CA LEU A 143 22.34 -3.66 -24.98
C LEU A 143 21.68 -3.52 -26.37
N GLN A 144 22.27 -4.14 -27.39
CA GLN A 144 21.67 -4.20 -28.73
C GLN A 144 20.37 -5.02 -28.72
N ALA A 145 20.36 -6.17 -28.05
CA ALA A 145 19.15 -6.99 -27.91
C ALA A 145 18.00 -6.20 -27.23
N LEU A 146 18.33 -5.31 -26.29
CA LEU A 146 17.32 -4.43 -25.69
C LEU A 146 16.75 -3.45 -26.71
N GLN A 147 17.56 -2.83 -27.57
CA GLN A 147 17.06 -1.95 -28.64
C GLN A 147 16.18 -2.70 -29.65
N GLU A 148 16.55 -3.93 -29.99
CA GLU A 148 15.76 -4.80 -30.87
C GLU A 148 14.43 -5.19 -30.22
N ALA A 149 14.39 -5.45 -28.91
CA ALA A 149 13.15 -5.68 -28.17
C ALA A 149 12.26 -4.43 -28.10
N LEU A 150 12.83 -3.25 -27.86
CA LEU A 150 12.07 -1.99 -27.84
C LEU A 150 11.46 -1.64 -29.20
N SER A 151 12.12 -2.02 -30.29
CA SER A 151 11.62 -1.85 -31.66
C SER A 151 10.65 -2.96 -32.12
N GLY A 152 10.32 -3.90 -31.23
CA GLY A 152 9.39 -5.01 -31.52
C GLY A 152 9.97 -6.13 -32.37
N ARG A 153 11.29 -6.13 -32.64
CA ARG A 153 11.96 -7.22 -33.39
C ARG A 153 12.15 -8.47 -32.55
N LEU A 154 12.31 -8.32 -31.24
CA LEU A 154 12.31 -9.42 -30.28
C LEU A 154 10.98 -9.48 -29.53
N PRO A 155 10.43 -10.68 -29.26
CA PRO A 155 9.11 -10.83 -28.66
C PRO A 155 9.07 -10.47 -27.17
N ASN A 156 10.21 -10.59 -26.47
CA ASN A 156 10.31 -10.36 -25.03
C ASN A 156 11.39 -9.33 -24.73
N ILE A 157 11.17 -8.54 -23.69
CA ILE A 157 12.16 -7.59 -23.20
C ILE A 157 13.16 -8.31 -22.28
N PRO A 158 14.48 -8.19 -22.52
CA PRO A 158 15.48 -8.84 -21.68
C PRO A 158 15.57 -8.14 -20.31
N PHE A 159 14.95 -8.75 -19.29
CA PHE A 159 14.89 -8.20 -17.93
C PHE A 159 16.28 -8.01 -17.31
N GLU A 160 17.21 -8.94 -17.55
CA GLU A 160 18.60 -8.85 -17.07
C GLU A 160 19.29 -7.60 -17.61
N THR A 161 19.02 -7.21 -18.86
CA THR A 161 19.55 -5.97 -19.45
C THR A 161 18.97 -4.73 -18.78
N ILE A 162 17.67 -4.71 -18.47
CA ILE A 162 17.05 -3.61 -17.72
C ILE A 162 17.66 -3.52 -16.31
N GLN A 163 17.89 -4.67 -15.66
CA GLN A 163 18.51 -4.73 -14.34
C GLN A 163 19.95 -4.18 -14.38
N ALA A 164 20.74 -4.52 -15.38
CA ALA A 164 22.09 -3.97 -15.55
C ALA A 164 22.06 -2.44 -15.66
N LEU A 165 21.18 -1.88 -16.51
CA LEU A 165 20.99 -0.43 -16.62
C LEU A 165 20.49 0.22 -15.33
N ASP A 166 19.55 -0.41 -14.61
CA ASP A 166 19.09 0.09 -13.31
C ASP A 166 20.23 0.12 -12.27
N VAL A 167 21.13 -0.88 -12.29
CA VAL A 167 22.32 -0.90 -11.43
C VAL A 167 23.32 0.20 -11.80
N VAL A 168 23.56 0.44 -13.10
CA VAL A 168 24.40 1.55 -13.58
C VAL A 168 23.88 2.87 -13.04
N MET A 169 22.62 3.18 -13.32
CA MET A 169 22.02 4.47 -12.95
C MET A 169 21.94 4.67 -11.43
N ARG A 170 21.89 3.60 -10.63
CA ARG A 170 21.76 3.68 -9.17
C ARG A 170 23.08 3.65 -8.42
N HIS A 171 24.20 3.35 -9.08
CA HIS A 171 25.45 3.04 -8.39
C HIS A 171 25.92 4.20 -7.48
N LEU A 172 26.14 5.38 -8.05
CA LEU A 172 26.58 6.55 -7.30
C LEU A 172 25.52 7.09 -6.33
N PRO A 173 24.23 7.24 -6.69
CA PRO A 173 23.19 7.64 -5.73
C PRO A 173 23.08 6.71 -4.52
N SER A 174 23.30 5.40 -4.71
CA SER A 174 23.29 4.42 -3.61
C SER A 174 24.47 4.58 -2.65
N MET A 175 25.51 5.31 -3.06
CA MET A 175 26.67 5.59 -2.24
C MET A 175 26.64 6.99 -1.62
N ARG A 176 26.02 7.96 -2.30
CA ARG A 176 25.91 9.35 -1.83
C ARG A 176 24.74 9.58 -0.89
N TYR A 177 23.62 8.88 -1.12
CA TYR A 177 22.37 9.09 -0.40
C TYR A 177 21.98 7.86 0.43
N THR A 178 20.89 7.98 1.19
CA THR A 178 20.30 6.83 1.89
C THR A 178 19.28 6.13 0.99
N PRO A 179 19.59 4.92 0.45
CA PRO A 179 18.66 4.20 -0.42
C PRO A 179 17.51 3.60 0.40
N VAL A 180 16.28 3.84 -0.06
CA VAL A 180 15.05 3.29 0.49
C VAL A 180 14.19 2.77 -0.66
N GLY A 181 14.18 1.45 -0.84
CA GLY A 181 13.51 0.83 -1.98
C GLY A 181 14.14 1.31 -3.29
N ARG A 182 13.34 1.94 -4.15
CA ARG A 182 13.78 2.54 -5.41
C ARG A 182 14.06 4.06 -5.31
N SER A 183 14.04 4.62 -4.10
CA SER A 183 14.25 6.05 -3.85
C SER A 183 15.53 6.33 -3.05
N PHE A 184 16.01 7.56 -3.14
CA PHE A 184 17.21 8.06 -2.47
C PHE A 184 16.86 9.29 -1.63
N PHE A 185 17.27 9.32 -0.37
CA PHE A 185 16.94 10.38 0.58
C PHE A 185 18.18 10.98 1.23
N THR A 186 18.10 12.26 1.57
CA THR A 186 19.15 13.02 2.23
C THR A 186 18.53 13.97 3.27
N PRO A 187 19.25 14.33 4.36
CA PRO A 187 18.84 15.45 5.19
C PRO A 187 18.71 16.71 4.34
N SER A 188 17.68 17.51 4.56
CA SER A 188 17.54 18.79 3.87
C SER A 188 18.55 19.79 4.40
N GLU A 189 19.34 20.39 3.52
CA GLU A 189 20.26 21.47 3.88
C GLU A 189 19.46 22.74 4.19
N GLY A 190 19.72 23.39 5.33
CA GLY A 190 19.14 24.68 5.70
C GLY A 190 17.68 24.69 6.16
N CYS A 191 16.97 23.55 6.18
CA CYS A 191 15.61 23.49 6.73
C CYS A 191 15.32 22.18 7.50
N SER A 192 14.75 22.30 8.70
CA SER A 192 14.26 21.14 9.47
C SER A 192 12.74 21.06 9.36
N ASN A 193 12.23 19.84 9.13
CA ASN A 193 10.80 19.56 9.04
C ASN A 193 10.40 18.55 10.14
N PRO A 194 10.34 18.99 11.41
CA PRO A 194 10.03 18.10 12.53
C PRO A 194 8.59 17.61 12.47
N LEU A 195 8.39 16.33 12.75
CA LEU A 195 7.07 15.71 12.88
C LEU A 195 6.63 15.56 14.35
N GLY A 196 7.57 15.71 15.30
CA GLY A 196 7.40 15.37 16.72
C GLY A 196 7.61 13.87 16.97
N GLY A 197 7.80 13.48 18.24
CA GLY A 197 8.11 12.09 18.62
C GLY A 197 9.48 11.61 18.11
N GLY A 198 10.45 12.51 17.98
CA GLY A 198 11.81 12.21 17.53
C GLY A 198 11.94 11.95 16.03
N ARG A 199 10.97 12.44 15.23
CA ARG A 199 10.86 12.18 13.79
C ARG A 199 10.91 13.47 13.00
N GLU A 200 11.36 13.38 11.76
CA GLU A 200 11.43 14.48 10.79
C GLU A 200 11.19 13.99 9.36
N VAL A 201 10.90 14.92 8.45
CA VAL A 201 10.75 14.64 7.02
C VAL A 201 12.08 14.80 6.31
N TRP A 202 12.52 13.78 5.58
CA TRP A 202 13.58 13.91 4.59
C TRP A 202 12.98 13.91 3.19
N PHE A 203 13.50 14.80 2.35
CA PHE A 203 13.19 14.84 0.93
C PHE A 203 14.22 14.01 0.15
N GLY A 204 13.81 13.63 -1.05
CA GLY A 204 14.58 12.76 -1.89
C GLY A 204 13.89 12.56 -3.23
N PHE A 205 14.33 11.54 -3.95
CA PHE A 205 13.78 11.24 -5.26
C PHE A 205 13.67 9.74 -5.50
N HIS A 206 12.61 9.36 -6.19
CA HIS A 206 12.47 8.05 -6.81
C HIS A 206 13.21 8.04 -8.13
N GLN A 207 13.83 6.91 -8.42
CA GLN A 207 14.47 6.63 -9.69
C GLN A 207 14.12 5.21 -10.13
N SER A 208 13.77 5.04 -11.40
CA SER A 208 13.68 3.72 -12.02
C SER A 208 13.87 3.79 -13.52
N VAL A 209 14.58 2.81 -14.07
CA VAL A 209 14.71 2.61 -15.51
C VAL A 209 13.53 1.77 -16.01
N ARG A 210 12.88 2.18 -17.10
CA ARG A 210 11.70 1.50 -17.66
C ARG A 210 11.79 1.38 -19.19
N PRO A 211 11.43 0.23 -19.77
CA PRO A 211 11.21 0.14 -21.20
C PRO A 211 9.94 0.90 -21.58
N SER A 212 9.89 1.39 -22.82
CA SER A 212 8.71 2.03 -23.38
C SER A 212 8.61 1.78 -24.89
N LEU A 213 7.48 2.13 -25.51
CA LEU A 213 7.28 2.09 -26.96
C LEU A 213 8.35 2.87 -27.76
N TRP A 214 9.00 3.86 -27.15
CA TRP A 214 9.93 4.75 -27.86
C TRP A 214 11.39 4.43 -27.57
N LYS A 215 11.80 4.56 -26.31
CA LYS A 215 13.19 4.38 -25.84
C LYS A 215 13.19 3.82 -24.42
N MET A 216 14.37 3.54 -23.88
CA MET A 216 14.50 3.43 -22.42
C MET A 216 14.22 4.77 -21.77
N MET A 217 13.52 4.74 -20.64
CA MET A 217 13.07 5.92 -19.93
C MET A 217 13.58 5.89 -18.49
N LEU A 218 14.20 6.98 -18.06
CA LEU A 218 14.49 7.22 -16.65
C LEU A 218 13.27 7.91 -16.03
N ASN A 219 12.53 7.22 -15.17
CA ASN A 219 11.42 7.80 -14.44
C ASN A 219 11.91 8.39 -13.10
N ILE A 220 11.83 9.73 -12.97
CA ILE A 220 12.22 10.48 -11.78
C ILE A 220 11.03 11.16 -11.14
N ASP A 221 10.88 11.04 -9.83
CA ASP A 221 9.81 11.72 -9.08
C ASP A 221 10.32 12.19 -7.72
N VAL A 222 9.97 13.39 -7.29
CA VAL A 222 10.28 13.85 -5.93
C VAL A 222 9.48 13.06 -4.90
N SER A 223 10.14 12.72 -3.79
CA SER A 223 9.58 11.92 -2.71
C SER A 223 9.97 12.48 -1.35
N ALA A 224 9.17 12.15 -0.34
CA ALA A 224 9.43 12.49 1.03
C ALA A 224 9.01 11.33 1.95
N THR A 225 9.82 11.03 2.96
CA THR A 225 9.51 10.00 3.95
C THR A 225 10.01 10.42 5.33
N ALA A 226 9.41 9.84 6.38
CA ALA A 226 9.82 10.10 7.75
C ALA A 226 11.13 9.37 8.10
N PHE A 227 12.04 10.08 8.75
CA PHE A 227 13.26 9.58 9.36
C PHE A 227 13.26 9.92 10.86
N TYR A 228 14.05 9.17 11.63
CA TYR A 228 14.35 9.53 13.01
C TYR A 228 15.44 10.60 13.02
N LYS A 229 15.24 11.63 13.84
CA LYS A 229 16.23 12.70 14.03
C LYS A 229 17.52 12.13 14.61
N ALA A 230 18.66 12.62 14.15
CA ALA A 230 19.95 12.34 14.78
C ALA A 230 20.11 13.25 16.00
N GLN A 231 19.79 12.74 17.18
CA GLN A 231 19.76 13.52 18.43
C GLN A 231 20.07 12.66 19.66
N PRO A 232 20.42 13.27 20.81
CA PRO A 232 20.55 12.55 22.08
C PRO A 232 19.31 11.73 22.43
N VAL A 233 19.51 10.53 22.99
CA VAL A 233 18.40 9.66 23.38
C VAL A 233 17.52 10.31 24.46
N ILE A 234 18.08 11.18 25.29
CA ILE A 234 17.33 11.99 26.27
C ILE A 234 16.30 12.89 25.56
N GLU A 235 16.72 13.65 24.54
CA GLU A 235 15.81 14.51 23.76
C GLU A 235 14.76 13.69 23.01
N PHE A 236 15.17 12.55 22.44
CA PHE A 236 14.25 11.60 21.82
C PHE A 236 13.18 11.10 22.80
N MET A 237 13.56 10.78 24.04
CA MET A 237 12.62 10.39 25.08
C MET A 237 11.65 11.53 25.42
N CYS A 238 12.14 12.76 25.57
CA CYS A 238 11.30 13.93 25.83
C CYS A 238 10.27 14.15 24.71
N GLU A 239 10.68 14.07 23.44
CA GLU A 239 9.74 14.19 22.31
C GLU A 239 8.70 13.06 22.25
N VAL A 240 9.04 11.85 22.67
CA VAL A 240 8.11 10.70 22.67
C VAL A 240 7.12 10.77 23.85
N LEU A 241 7.58 11.25 25.00
CA LEU A 241 6.79 11.35 26.22
C LEU A 241 6.09 12.70 26.40
N ASP A 242 6.29 13.62 25.45
CA ASP A 242 5.75 14.99 25.44
C ASP A 242 6.23 15.84 26.65
N PHE A 243 7.48 15.66 27.06
CA PHE A 243 8.13 16.50 28.07
C PHE A 243 8.75 17.74 27.41
N LYS A 244 8.63 18.91 28.05
CA LYS A 244 9.27 20.14 27.54
C LYS A 244 10.77 20.14 27.81
N SER A 245 11.16 19.64 28.99
CA SER A 245 12.55 19.46 29.38
C SER A 245 12.67 18.19 30.23
N ILE A 246 13.90 17.67 30.34
CA ILE A 246 14.18 16.51 31.20
C ILE A 246 13.98 16.82 32.69
N GLU A 247 14.02 18.10 33.06
CA GLU A 247 13.87 18.56 34.44
C GLU A 247 12.46 18.34 35.00
N GLU A 248 11.45 18.22 34.13
CA GLU A 248 10.08 17.84 34.52
C GLU A 248 10.02 16.40 35.10
N GLN A 249 11.05 15.58 34.83
CA GLN A 249 11.10 14.18 35.23
C GLN A 249 12.26 13.90 36.21
N GLN A 250 12.08 14.32 37.46
CA GLN A 250 13.02 14.03 38.56
C GLN A 250 12.86 12.61 39.15
N LYS A 251 11.75 11.93 38.85
CA LYS A 251 11.44 10.56 39.30
C LYS A 251 11.66 9.53 38.19
N PRO A 252 11.82 8.23 38.51
CA PRO A 252 11.82 7.18 37.51
C PRO A 252 10.56 7.21 36.64
N LEU A 253 10.67 6.74 35.39
CA LEU A 253 9.52 6.64 34.48
C LEU A 253 8.46 5.69 35.05
N THR A 254 7.18 6.07 34.95
CA THR A 254 6.07 5.14 35.22
C THR A 254 6.10 3.96 34.24
N ASP A 255 5.47 2.85 34.60
CA ASP A 255 5.41 1.66 33.72
C ASP A 255 4.79 2.00 32.36
N SER A 256 3.75 2.83 32.32
CA SER A 256 3.12 3.30 31.09
C SER A 256 4.08 4.13 30.21
N GLN A 257 4.79 5.10 30.80
CA GLN A 257 5.80 5.90 30.09
C GLN A 257 6.94 5.03 29.57
N ARG A 258 7.47 4.12 30.41
CA ARG A 258 8.54 3.19 30.02
C ARG A 258 8.10 2.33 28.84
N VAL A 259 6.89 1.76 28.88
CA VAL A 259 6.36 0.94 27.78
C VAL A 259 6.18 1.78 26.50
N LYS A 260 5.65 3.01 26.60
CA LYS A 260 5.53 3.94 25.46
C LYS A 260 6.91 4.23 24.83
N PHE A 261 7.90 4.57 25.64
CA PHE A 261 9.28 4.81 25.19
C PHE A 261 9.93 3.56 24.59
N THR A 262 9.79 2.41 25.24
CA THR A 262 10.32 1.11 24.76
C THR A 262 9.75 0.76 23.39
N LYS A 263 8.44 0.93 23.21
CA LYS A 263 7.76 0.72 21.93
C LYS A 263 8.33 1.60 20.83
N GLU A 264 8.82 2.81 21.14
CA GLU A 264 9.39 3.73 20.15
C GLU A 264 10.88 3.48 19.85
N ILE A 265 11.72 3.24 20.86
CA ILE A 265 13.16 3.09 20.68
C ILE A 265 13.61 1.66 20.32
N LYS A 266 12.84 0.62 20.67
CA LYS A 266 13.19 -0.77 20.36
C LYS A 266 13.35 -0.94 18.84
N GLY A 267 14.49 -1.52 18.45
CA GLY A 267 14.89 -1.76 17.07
C GLY A 267 15.73 -0.63 16.44
N LEU A 268 15.81 0.56 17.05
CA LEU A 268 16.64 1.65 16.54
C LEU A 268 18.11 1.42 16.84
N LYS A 269 18.98 1.98 15.99
CA LYS A 269 20.41 2.04 16.22
C LYS A 269 20.78 3.30 17.00
N VAL A 270 21.63 3.13 17.99
CA VAL A 270 22.23 4.20 18.78
C VAL A 270 23.75 4.14 18.66
N GLU A 271 24.42 5.28 18.80
CA GLU A 271 25.87 5.38 18.89
C GLU A 271 26.29 5.95 20.24
N ILE A 272 27.43 5.48 20.75
CA ILE A 272 27.95 5.90 22.05
C ILE A 272 28.77 7.19 21.94
N THR A 273 28.72 8.00 22.99
CA THR A 273 29.45 9.29 23.07
C THR A 273 30.58 9.30 24.11
N HIS A 274 30.67 8.29 24.97
CA HIS A 274 31.59 8.25 26.11
C HIS A 274 33.00 7.70 25.81
N CYS A 275 33.27 7.24 24.58
CA CYS A 275 34.55 6.63 24.19
C CYS A 275 35.38 7.50 23.22
N GLY A 276 35.33 8.83 23.37
CA GLY A 276 36.13 9.77 22.56
C GLY A 276 35.86 9.64 21.05
N GLN A 277 36.90 9.35 20.27
CA GLN A 277 36.80 9.17 18.82
C GLN A 277 36.09 7.87 18.40
N MET A 278 35.92 6.90 19.30
CA MET A 278 35.32 5.61 19.00
C MET A 278 33.78 5.67 19.07
N LYS A 279 33.12 5.86 17.92
CA LYS A 279 31.66 6.02 17.81
C LYS A 279 30.91 4.71 17.55
N ARG A 280 31.11 3.72 18.43
CA ARG A 280 30.54 2.38 18.24
C ARG A 280 29.00 2.41 18.17
N LYS A 281 28.46 1.75 17.16
CA LYS A 281 27.00 1.64 16.91
C LYS A 281 26.42 0.35 17.46
N TYR A 282 25.24 0.45 18.06
CA TYR A 282 24.49 -0.65 18.65
C TYR A 282 23.02 -0.61 18.24
N ARG A 283 22.35 -1.76 18.19
CA ARG A 283 20.89 -1.83 18.03
C ARG A 283 20.25 -2.06 19.39
N VAL A 284 19.25 -1.23 19.72
CA VAL A 284 18.46 -1.35 20.94
C VAL A 284 17.50 -2.53 20.81
N CYS A 285 17.58 -3.45 21.76
CA CYS A 285 16.71 -4.61 21.83
C CYS A 285 15.69 -4.50 22.96
N ASN A 286 15.99 -3.76 24.03
CA ASN A 286 15.04 -3.50 25.11
C ASN A 286 15.38 -2.23 25.91
N VAL A 287 14.50 -1.87 26.84
CA VAL A 287 14.72 -0.84 27.87
C VAL A 287 14.53 -1.49 29.23
N THR A 288 15.46 -1.23 30.16
CA THR A 288 15.44 -1.88 31.47
C THR A 288 14.27 -1.39 32.33
N ARG A 289 13.73 -2.27 33.18
CA ARG A 289 12.73 -1.90 34.19
C ARG A 289 13.35 -1.07 35.31
N ARG A 290 14.56 -1.45 35.74
CA ARG A 290 15.32 -0.75 36.81
C ARG A 290 16.06 0.47 36.25
N PRO A 291 16.20 1.54 37.04
CA PRO A 291 17.01 2.71 36.68
C PRO A 291 18.51 2.39 36.67
N ALA A 292 19.32 3.22 36.03
CA ALA A 292 20.78 3.01 35.91
C ALA A 292 21.50 2.90 37.27
N SER A 293 20.99 3.56 38.31
CA SER A 293 21.47 3.44 39.69
C SER A 293 21.30 2.05 40.31
N HIS A 294 20.30 1.27 39.86
CA HIS A 294 19.93 -0.03 40.44
C HIS A 294 20.00 -1.19 39.44
N GLN A 295 20.14 -0.91 38.15
CA GLN A 295 20.33 -1.93 37.14
C GLN A 295 21.74 -2.49 37.27
N THR A 296 21.84 -3.79 37.47
CA THR A 296 23.11 -4.49 37.63
C THR A 296 23.41 -5.43 36.47
N PHE A 297 24.67 -5.84 36.37
CA PHE A 297 25.14 -6.90 35.48
C PHE A 297 26.37 -7.59 36.10
N PRO A 298 26.63 -8.85 35.74
CA PRO A 298 27.82 -9.55 36.19
C PRO A 298 29.06 -8.97 35.51
N LEU A 299 30.00 -8.47 36.31
CA LEU A 299 31.28 -7.90 35.89
C LEU A 299 32.42 -8.79 36.43
N GLN A 300 33.24 -9.32 35.53
CA GLN A 300 34.43 -10.06 35.91
C GLN A 300 35.58 -9.08 36.19
N GLN A 301 36.14 -9.16 37.40
CA GLN A 301 37.32 -8.39 37.81
C GLN A 301 38.62 -9.05 37.32
N GLU A 302 39.74 -8.30 37.39
CA GLU A 302 41.06 -8.77 36.96
C GLU A 302 41.57 -9.99 37.76
N ASN A 303 41.09 -10.17 38.99
CA ASN A 303 41.36 -11.33 39.84
C ASN A 303 40.52 -12.58 39.47
N GLY A 304 39.70 -12.51 38.41
CA GLY A 304 38.82 -13.58 37.96
C GLY A 304 37.47 -13.68 38.68
N GLN A 305 37.24 -12.92 39.76
CA GLN A 305 35.98 -12.92 40.51
C GLN A 305 34.88 -12.17 39.74
N THR A 306 33.66 -12.72 39.71
CA THR A 306 32.50 -12.04 39.13
C THR A 306 31.71 -11.34 40.23
N ILE A 307 31.53 -10.03 40.10
CA ILE A 307 30.71 -9.22 41.02
C ILE A 307 29.49 -8.65 40.28
N GLU A 308 28.39 -8.45 40.99
CA GLU A 308 27.25 -7.68 40.47
C GLU A 308 27.57 -6.19 40.60
N CYS A 309 27.77 -5.51 39.47
CA CYS A 309 28.06 -4.08 39.42
C CYS A 309 26.86 -3.31 38.85
N THR A 310 26.51 -2.17 39.44
CA THR A 310 25.47 -1.31 38.87
C THR A 310 26.00 -0.58 37.63
N VAL A 311 25.11 -0.25 36.69
CA VAL A 311 25.49 0.52 35.50
C VAL A 311 26.09 1.88 35.89
N ALA A 312 25.48 2.58 36.86
CA ALA A 312 26.00 3.87 37.32
C ALA A 312 27.41 3.75 37.93
N GLN A 313 27.66 2.74 38.77
CA GLN A 313 28.96 2.54 39.40
C GLN A 313 30.03 2.16 38.36
N TYR A 314 29.70 1.28 37.41
CA TYR A 314 30.60 0.90 36.33
C TYR A 314 31.07 2.11 35.51
N PHE A 315 30.14 3.01 35.12
CA PHE A 315 30.50 4.20 34.35
C PHE A 315 31.36 5.20 35.16
N LYS A 316 31.10 5.31 36.46
CA LYS A 316 31.93 6.12 37.37
C LYS A 316 33.34 5.56 37.49
N ASP A 317 33.49 4.25 37.64
CA ASP A 317 34.80 3.63 37.90
C ASP A 317 35.64 3.47 36.63
N LYS A 318 35.04 2.93 35.56
CA LYS A 318 35.71 2.60 34.29
C LYS A 318 35.97 3.82 33.41
N TYR A 319 34.97 4.69 33.27
CA TYR A 319 35.02 5.84 32.35
C TYR A 319 35.12 7.19 33.05
N LYS A 320 35.20 7.21 34.39
CA LYS A 320 35.23 8.44 35.20
C LYS A 320 34.06 9.38 34.89
N LEU A 321 32.90 8.80 34.57
CA LEU A 321 31.70 9.51 34.15
C LEU A 321 30.61 9.39 35.22
N ILE A 322 30.29 10.49 35.88
CA ILE A 322 29.17 10.57 36.82
C ILE A 322 27.89 10.88 36.03
N LEU A 323 26.93 9.96 36.09
CA LEU A 323 25.65 10.08 35.39
C LEU A 323 24.83 11.25 35.93
N ARG A 324 24.30 12.11 35.05
CA ARG A 324 23.41 13.22 35.44
C ARG A 324 22.00 12.73 35.72
N TYR A 325 21.58 11.65 35.04
CA TYR A 325 20.21 11.12 35.14
C TYR A 325 20.19 9.64 35.58
N PRO A 326 20.76 9.29 36.76
CA PRO A 326 20.88 7.89 37.21
C PRO A 326 19.52 7.25 37.56
N HIS A 327 18.46 8.04 37.71
CA HIS A 327 17.08 7.60 37.94
C HIS A 327 16.35 7.12 36.67
N LEU A 328 16.92 7.35 35.49
CA LEU A 328 16.37 6.87 34.22
C LEU A 328 16.80 5.42 33.91
N PRO A 329 16.03 4.67 33.10
CA PRO A 329 16.41 3.32 32.71
C PRO A 329 17.62 3.29 31.77
N CYS A 330 18.13 2.10 31.48
CA CYS A 330 19.17 1.87 30.49
C CYS A 330 18.59 1.27 29.20
N LEU A 331 19.29 1.48 28.08
CA LEU A 331 19.07 0.73 26.86
C LEU A 331 19.80 -0.61 26.93
N GLN A 332 19.08 -1.70 26.74
CA GLN A 332 19.71 -2.99 26.48
C GLN A 332 20.00 -3.10 24.99
N VAL A 333 21.24 -3.42 24.63
CA VAL A 333 21.70 -3.43 23.24
C VAL A 333 22.41 -4.73 22.85
N GLY A 334 22.41 -5.03 21.56
CA GLY A 334 23.06 -6.24 21.04
C GLY A 334 22.16 -7.47 21.14
N GLN A 335 22.69 -8.56 21.71
CA GLN A 335 21.94 -9.81 21.92
C GLN A 335 21.05 -9.68 23.16
N GLU A 336 19.75 -9.98 23.02
CA GLU A 336 18.79 -9.89 24.15
C GLU A 336 19.15 -10.83 25.31
N GLN A 337 19.86 -11.92 25.04
CA GLN A 337 20.35 -12.87 26.06
C GLN A 337 21.57 -12.34 26.83
N LYS A 338 22.20 -11.26 26.38
CA LYS A 338 23.36 -10.64 27.02
C LYS A 338 22.95 -9.41 27.82
N HIS A 339 23.82 -9.00 28.72
CA HIS A 339 23.60 -7.93 29.70
C HIS A 339 24.41 -6.67 29.35
N THR A 340 24.33 -6.22 28.09
CA THR A 340 24.96 -4.95 27.67
C THR A 340 23.97 -3.81 27.82
N TYR A 341 24.19 -2.97 28.84
CA TYR A 341 23.33 -1.85 29.19
C TYR A 341 24.05 -0.51 28.98
N LEU A 342 23.37 0.43 28.34
CA LEU A 342 23.87 1.79 28.11
C LEU A 342 22.94 2.81 28.78
N PRO A 343 23.46 3.73 29.62
CA PRO A 343 22.70 4.90 30.07
C PRO A 343 22.17 5.73 28.91
N LEU A 344 21.00 6.35 29.07
CA LEU A 344 20.39 7.14 27.99
C LEU A 344 21.26 8.34 27.58
N GLU A 345 21.94 8.98 28.54
CA GLU A 345 22.73 10.19 28.32
C GLU A 345 24.04 9.99 27.56
N VAL A 346 24.49 8.74 27.40
CA VAL A 346 25.69 8.41 26.62
C VAL A 346 25.38 7.88 25.22
N CYS A 347 24.14 8.05 24.76
CA CYS A 347 23.64 7.51 23.50
C CYS A 347 23.02 8.60 22.62
N ASN A 348 23.35 8.59 21.34
CA ASN A 348 22.67 9.35 20.29
C ASN A 348 21.93 8.41 19.33
N ILE A 349 20.79 8.85 18.81
CA ILE A 349 20.11 8.17 17.70
C ILE A 349 20.97 8.32 16.44
N VAL A 350 21.33 7.20 15.81
CA VAL A 350 22.13 7.21 14.58
C VAL A 350 21.33 7.84 13.44
N ALA A 351 21.97 8.71 12.65
CA ALA A 351 21.38 9.37 11.48
C ALA A 351 20.93 8.37 10.38
N GLY A 352 20.04 8.83 9.49
CA GLY A 352 19.65 8.06 8.30
C GLY A 352 18.79 6.83 8.57
N GLN A 353 18.14 6.77 9.74
CA GLN A 353 17.22 5.67 10.07
C GLN A 353 15.78 6.02 9.69
N ARG A 354 15.28 5.37 8.63
CA ARG A 354 13.89 5.53 8.19
C ARG A 354 12.90 5.10 9.28
N CYS A 355 11.87 5.91 9.51
CA CYS A 355 10.72 5.52 10.32
C CYS A 355 9.82 4.56 9.54
N ILE A 356 9.77 3.30 9.97
CA ILE A 356 8.93 2.25 9.37
C ILE A 356 7.58 2.16 10.10
N LYS A 357 7.54 2.60 11.35
CA LYS A 357 6.32 2.61 12.18
C LYS A 357 5.30 3.58 11.58
N LYS A 358 4.02 3.25 11.75
CA LYS A 358 2.93 4.12 11.30
C LYS A 358 3.03 5.47 12.01
N LEU A 359 2.92 6.56 11.24
CA LEU A 359 2.82 7.90 11.80
C LEU A 359 1.50 8.08 12.54
N THR A 360 1.51 8.92 13.58
CA THR A 360 0.28 9.35 14.25
C THR A 360 -0.57 10.21 13.30
N ASP A 361 -1.84 10.43 13.63
CA ASP A 361 -2.73 11.25 12.80
C ASP A 361 -2.20 12.71 12.69
N ASN A 362 -1.63 13.25 13.78
CA ASN A 362 -0.99 14.56 13.81
C ASN A 362 0.28 14.60 12.95
N GLN A 363 1.18 13.62 13.09
CA GLN A 363 2.39 13.50 12.28
C GLN A 363 2.04 13.36 10.79
N THR A 364 1.00 12.58 10.46
CA THR A 364 0.52 12.40 9.09
C THR A 364 0.01 13.73 8.51
N SER A 365 -0.74 14.50 9.29
CA SER A 365 -1.21 15.84 8.89
C SER A 365 -0.03 16.79 8.62
N THR A 366 0.96 16.83 9.50
CA THR A 366 2.17 17.64 9.31
C THR A 366 2.98 17.18 8.11
N MET A 367 3.15 15.87 7.90
CA MET A 367 3.82 15.31 6.73
C MET A 367 3.10 15.71 5.43
N ILE A 368 1.76 15.60 5.39
CA ILE A 368 0.97 16.00 4.21
C ILE A 368 1.15 17.50 3.94
N ARG A 369 1.10 18.36 4.97
CA ARG A 369 1.30 19.82 4.79
C ARG A 369 2.69 20.16 4.28
N ALA A 370 3.72 19.50 4.79
CA ALA A 370 5.11 19.73 4.37
C ALA A 370 5.40 19.27 2.94
N THR A 371 4.63 18.29 2.42
CA THR A 371 4.94 17.60 1.15
C THR A 371 3.89 17.82 0.06
N ALA A 372 2.74 18.41 0.36
CA ALA A 372 1.72 18.71 -0.61
C ALA A 372 2.18 19.83 -1.56
N ARG A 373 2.56 19.44 -2.77
CA ARG A 373 2.92 20.35 -3.87
C ARG A 373 1.86 20.31 -4.96
N SER A 374 1.50 21.46 -5.51
CA SER A 374 0.62 21.52 -6.69
C SER A 374 1.28 20.79 -7.87
N ALA A 375 0.52 20.45 -8.91
CA ALA A 375 1.09 19.80 -10.09
C ALA A 375 2.18 20.67 -10.77
N PRO A 376 1.98 21.98 -10.99
CA PRO A 376 3.04 22.85 -11.52
C PRO A 376 4.28 22.94 -10.61
N ASP A 377 4.10 23.07 -9.29
CA ASP A 377 5.25 23.16 -8.37
C ASP A 377 6.07 21.87 -8.38
N ARG A 378 5.39 20.73 -8.37
CA ARG A 378 6.07 19.42 -8.43
C ARG A 378 6.77 19.20 -9.76
N GLN A 379 6.16 19.63 -10.86
CA GLN A 379 6.78 19.59 -12.18
C GLN A 379 8.10 20.37 -12.17
N GLU A 380 8.08 21.59 -11.62
CA GLU A 380 9.28 22.42 -11.50
C GLU A 380 10.33 21.81 -10.56
N GLU A 381 9.93 21.24 -9.42
CA GLU A 381 10.85 20.55 -8.51
C GLU A 381 11.55 19.36 -9.18
N ILE A 382 10.82 18.56 -9.98
CA ILE A 382 11.40 17.44 -10.74
C ILE A 382 12.37 17.96 -11.81
N SER A 383 11.98 18.99 -12.57
CA SER A 383 12.85 19.59 -13.59
C SER A 383 14.13 20.20 -12.98
N LYS A 384 14.02 20.88 -11.83
CA LYS A 384 15.17 21.38 -11.08
C LYS A 384 16.07 20.25 -10.59
N LEU A 385 15.47 19.18 -10.07
CA LEU A 385 16.21 17.99 -9.63
C LEU A 385 16.99 17.35 -10.78
N MET A 386 16.41 17.23 -11.98
CA MET A 386 17.12 16.67 -13.14
C MET A 386 18.33 17.50 -13.52
N ARG A 387 18.16 18.84 -13.59
CA ARG A 387 19.25 19.77 -13.88
C ARG A 387 20.36 19.72 -12.82
N SER A 388 20.00 19.60 -11.54
CA SER A 388 20.99 19.54 -10.44
C SER A 388 21.66 18.17 -10.30
N ALA A 389 20.95 17.07 -10.58
CA ALA A 389 21.48 15.72 -10.54
C ALA A 389 22.55 15.49 -11.62
N ASN A 390 22.39 16.13 -12.78
CA ASN A 390 23.36 16.14 -13.88
C ASN A 390 23.89 14.74 -14.21
N PHE A 391 22.97 13.80 -14.49
CA PHE A 391 23.27 12.37 -14.71
C PHE A 391 24.35 12.11 -15.76
N ASN A 392 24.47 12.96 -16.78
CA ASN A 392 25.49 12.84 -17.84
C ASN A 392 26.92 13.13 -17.35
N ASN A 393 27.06 13.76 -16.18
CA ASN A 393 28.33 13.98 -15.50
C ASN A 393 28.64 12.94 -14.42
N ASP A 394 27.74 11.99 -14.17
CA ASP A 394 28.05 10.84 -13.32
C ASP A 394 29.15 9.99 -13.99
N PRO A 395 30.29 9.76 -13.32
CA PRO A 395 31.42 9.06 -13.91
C PRO A 395 31.11 7.60 -14.27
N TYR A 396 30.12 6.97 -13.62
CA TYR A 396 29.70 5.60 -13.90
C TYR A 396 28.69 5.55 -15.04
N VAL A 397 27.78 6.53 -15.13
CA VAL A 397 26.85 6.62 -16.28
C VAL A 397 27.65 6.86 -17.58
N ARG A 398 28.66 7.73 -17.52
CA ARG A 398 29.56 8.03 -18.64
C ARG A 398 30.41 6.83 -19.06
N GLU A 399 30.91 6.04 -18.11
CA GLU A 399 31.67 4.81 -18.39
C GLU A 399 30.87 3.85 -19.29
N PHE A 400 29.56 3.74 -19.05
CA PHE A 400 28.67 2.88 -19.82
C PHE A 400 28.09 3.57 -21.07
N GLY A 401 28.56 4.78 -21.41
CA GLY A 401 28.13 5.54 -22.58
C GLY A 401 26.65 5.92 -22.60
N VAL A 402 25.97 5.89 -21.45
CA VAL A 402 24.55 6.21 -21.34
C VAL A 402 24.37 7.73 -21.28
N MET A 403 23.43 8.26 -22.06
CA MET A 403 23.04 9.66 -21.99
C MET A 403 21.57 9.78 -21.56
N VAL A 404 21.26 10.79 -20.77
CA VAL A 404 19.92 11.08 -20.26
C VAL A 404 19.53 12.50 -20.67
N ARG A 405 18.37 12.64 -21.30
CA ARG A 405 17.78 13.95 -21.59
C ARG A 405 17.34 14.63 -20.29
N ASP A 406 17.57 15.94 -20.17
CA ASP A 406 17.24 16.73 -18.98
C ASP A 406 15.80 17.27 -18.96
N GLU A 407 15.11 17.20 -20.09
CA GLU A 407 13.72 17.60 -20.26
C GLU A 407 12.72 16.43 -20.14
N MET A 408 11.54 16.73 -19.59
CA MET A 408 10.43 15.79 -19.50
C MET A 408 9.95 15.37 -20.89
N THR A 409 9.64 14.08 -21.04
CA THR A 409 9.10 13.53 -22.29
C THR A 409 7.71 14.10 -22.57
N GLU A 410 7.56 14.75 -23.72
CA GLU A 410 6.27 15.21 -24.24
C GLU A 410 5.43 14.02 -24.74
N VAL A 411 4.17 13.94 -24.36
CA VAL A 411 3.25 12.88 -24.76
C VAL A 411 1.88 13.45 -25.08
N ASN A 412 1.25 12.95 -26.13
CA ASN A 412 -0.13 13.29 -26.47
C ASN A 412 -1.06 12.33 -25.74
N GLY A 413 -1.85 12.88 -24.82
CA GLY A 413 -2.94 12.16 -24.19
C GLY A 413 -4.27 12.41 -24.90
N ARG A 414 -5.29 11.67 -24.46
CA ARG A 414 -6.71 11.89 -24.84
C ARG A 414 -7.54 12.11 -23.58
N VAL A 415 -8.48 13.04 -23.61
CA VAL A 415 -9.45 13.24 -22.53
C VAL A 415 -10.74 12.55 -22.93
N LEU A 416 -11.01 11.40 -22.33
CA LEU A 416 -12.22 10.63 -22.56
C LEU A 416 -13.45 11.40 -22.08
N GLN A 417 -14.55 11.25 -22.81
CA GLN A 417 -15.83 11.82 -22.41
C GLN A 417 -16.39 11.07 -21.20
N ALA A 418 -16.87 11.81 -20.21
CA ALA A 418 -17.50 11.22 -19.03
C ALA A 418 -18.88 10.63 -19.40
N PRO A 419 -19.27 9.49 -18.81
CA PRO A 419 -20.61 8.96 -19.03
C PRO A 419 -21.67 9.86 -18.41
N SER A 420 -22.84 9.91 -19.04
CA SER A 420 -24.04 10.43 -18.41
C SER A 420 -24.52 9.48 -17.30
N ILE A 421 -24.96 10.05 -16.19
CA ILE A 421 -25.40 9.33 -15.00
C ILE A 421 -26.91 9.47 -14.85
N LEU A 422 -27.63 8.36 -14.92
CA LEU A 422 -29.09 8.31 -14.85
C LEU A 422 -29.55 8.15 -13.39
N TYR A 423 -30.40 9.09 -12.96
CA TYR A 423 -31.08 9.08 -11.67
C TYR A 423 -32.55 8.64 -11.82
N GLY A 424 -33.25 8.53 -10.70
CA GLY A 424 -34.66 8.15 -10.64
C GLY A 424 -35.57 9.32 -10.30
N GLY A 425 -36.73 8.98 -9.72
CA GLY A 425 -37.77 9.95 -9.35
C GLY A 425 -38.64 10.42 -10.51
N ARG A 426 -39.72 11.12 -10.18
CA ARG A 426 -40.58 11.84 -11.13
C ARG A 426 -40.06 13.27 -11.26
N TRP A 427 -39.70 13.69 -12.46
CA TRP A 427 -39.51 15.11 -12.79
C TRP A 427 -40.74 15.55 -13.59
N GLU A 428 -41.51 16.50 -13.07
CA GLU A 428 -42.57 17.18 -13.83
C GLU A 428 -41.94 18.32 -14.61
N ASP A 429 -41.81 18.15 -15.93
CA ASP A 429 -41.64 19.27 -16.84
C ASP A 429 -43.00 19.93 -17.04
N HIS A 430 -43.17 21.19 -16.64
CA HIS A 430 -44.42 21.92 -16.91
C HIS A 430 -44.63 22.24 -18.40
N ARG A 431 -43.70 21.86 -19.30
CA ARG A 431 -43.79 22.14 -20.74
C ARG A 431 -43.93 20.91 -21.63
N THR A 432 -43.68 19.69 -21.15
CA THR A 432 -43.83 18.48 -21.95
C THR A 432 -44.46 17.35 -21.12
N TYR A 433 -45.53 16.74 -21.63
CA TYR A 433 -46.27 15.63 -21.02
C TYR A 433 -45.50 14.29 -21.03
N HIS A 434 -44.16 14.32 -20.90
CA HIS A 434 -43.27 13.15 -20.97
C HIS A 434 -42.51 12.92 -19.64
N ARG A 435 -42.56 11.66 -19.15
CA ARG A 435 -41.87 11.19 -17.94
C ARG A 435 -40.35 11.16 -18.16
N ASN A 436 -39.64 12.24 -17.88
CA ASN A 436 -38.18 12.26 -18.01
C ASN A 436 -37.48 11.98 -16.67
N LYS A 437 -36.67 10.91 -16.63
CA LYS A 437 -35.74 10.65 -15.52
C LYS A 437 -34.59 11.66 -15.58
N ALA A 438 -34.13 12.16 -14.42
CA ALA A 438 -33.04 13.14 -14.38
C ALA A 438 -31.70 12.51 -14.82
N ILE A 439 -30.96 13.22 -15.69
CA ILE A 439 -29.62 12.84 -16.13
C ILE A 439 -28.62 13.86 -15.58
N ALA A 440 -27.54 13.38 -14.97
CA ALA A 440 -26.40 14.20 -14.59
C ALA A 440 -25.26 14.02 -15.59
N THR A 441 -24.67 15.14 -16.02
CA THR A 441 -23.47 15.14 -16.86
C THR A 441 -22.27 15.54 -16.00
N PRO A 442 -21.32 14.62 -15.75
CA PRO A 442 -20.11 14.96 -15.01
C PRO A 442 -19.30 16.02 -15.77
N ILE A 443 -18.91 17.08 -15.05
CA ILE A 443 -18.02 18.13 -15.56
C ILE A 443 -16.76 18.09 -14.71
N GLN A 444 -15.60 17.96 -15.36
CA GLN A 444 -14.30 17.81 -14.68
C GLN A 444 -14.34 16.73 -13.58
N GLY A 445 -15.00 15.59 -13.85
CA GLY A 445 -15.08 14.45 -12.93
C GLY A 445 -16.00 14.64 -11.72
N VAL A 446 -16.89 15.64 -11.71
CA VAL A 446 -17.82 15.92 -10.61
C VAL A 446 -19.24 16.14 -11.12
N TRP A 447 -20.22 15.67 -10.37
CA TRP A 447 -21.62 16.05 -10.50
C TRP A 447 -22.26 16.19 -9.12
N ASP A 448 -23.53 16.56 -9.06
CA ASP A 448 -24.29 16.65 -7.81
C ASP A 448 -25.67 16.02 -7.91
N MET A 449 -26.32 15.87 -6.76
CA MET A 449 -27.69 15.38 -6.62
C MET A 449 -28.74 16.48 -6.48
N ARG A 450 -28.40 17.76 -6.73
CA ARG A 450 -29.42 18.83 -6.63
C ARG A 450 -30.53 18.55 -7.64
N ASN A 451 -31.78 18.54 -7.16
CA ASN A 451 -32.98 18.23 -7.92
C ASN A 451 -32.97 16.82 -8.56
N LYS A 452 -32.29 15.85 -7.94
CA LYS A 452 -32.21 14.46 -8.42
C LYS A 452 -32.51 13.49 -7.29
N GLN A 453 -33.28 12.46 -7.59
CA GLN A 453 -33.61 11.38 -6.64
C GLN A 453 -32.87 10.11 -7.02
N PHE A 454 -32.61 9.24 -6.05
CA PHE A 454 -31.97 7.96 -6.30
C PHE A 454 -32.71 7.15 -7.37
N HIS A 455 -31.97 6.40 -8.18
CA HIS A 455 -32.55 5.50 -9.19
C HIS A 455 -33.55 4.53 -8.55
N THR A 456 -33.14 3.90 -7.44
CA THR A 456 -33.98 3.07 -6.58
C THR A 456 -33.71 3.49 -5.14
N GLY A 457 -34.54 4.40 -4.63
CA GLY A 457 -34.48 4.85 -3.24
C GLY A 457 -35.23 3.92 -2.28
N ILE A 458 -34.65 3.65 -1.13
CA ILE A 458 -35.28 2.85 -0.08
C ILE A 458 -36.13 3.74 0.83
N GLU A 459 -37.34 3.27 1.12
CA GLU A 459 -38.20 3.85 2.15
C GLU A 459 -37.80 3.30 3.53
N ILE A 460 -37.45 4.19 4.47
CA ILE A 460 -36.98 3.84 5.81
C ILE A 460 -38.12 4.08 6.80
N LYS A 461 -38.73 3.00 7.29
CA LYS A 461 -39.87 2.97 8.20
C LYS A 461 -39.45 2.78 9.66
N VAL A 462 -38.56 1.81 9.91
CA VAL A 462 -38.15 1.44 11.27
C VAL A 462 -36.64 1.62 11.39
N TRP A 463 -36.22 2.57 12.21
CA TRP A 463 -34.80 2.92 12.40
C TRP A 463 -34.55 3.45 13.80
N ALA A 464 -33.31 3.32 14.28
CA ALA A 464 -32.91 3.68 15.64
C ALA A 464 -31.66 4.58 15.66
N ILE A 465 -31.49 5.32 16.77
CA ILE A 465 -30.29 6.09 17.09
C ILE A 465 -29.65 5.55 18.37
N ALA A 466 -28.35 5.25 18.31
CA ALA A 466 -27.52 4.93 19.46
C ALA A 466 -26.41 5.98 19.60
N CYS A 467 -26.47 6.81 20.64
CA CYS A 467 -25.51 7.90 20.85
C CYS A 467 -24.44 7.54 21.88
N PHE A 468 -23.22 7.29 21.41
CA PHE A 468 -22.05 7.02 22.27
C PHE A 468 -21.23 8.27 22.60
N ALA A 469 -21.67 9.45 22.11
CA ALA A 469 -21.11 10.72 22.53
C ALA A 469 -21.73 11.14 23.87
N PRO A 470 -20.97 11.74 24.80
CA PRO A 470 -21.52 12.24 26.06
C PRO A 470 -22.66 13.22 25.81
N GLN A 471 -23.75 13.11 26.59
CA GLN A 471 -24.94 13.95 26.46
C GLN A 471 -24.63 15.46 26.56
N ARG A 472 -23.61 15.84 27.34
CA ARG A 472 -23.14 17.23 27.44
C ARG A 472 -22.58 17.77 26.12
N GLN A 473 -21.96 16.91 25.31
CA GLN A 473 -21.42 17.28 23.99
C GLN A 473 -22.46 17.15 22.87
N CYS A 474 -23.35 16.16 22.98
CA CYS A 474 -24.40 15.90 22.01
C CYS A 474 -25.72 15.82 22.74
N THR A 475 -26.42 16.94 22.86
CA THR A 475 -27.71 17.03 23.56
C THR A 475 -28.85 16.47 22.71
N GLU A 476 -29.99 16.19 23.34
CA GLU A 476 -31.19 15.71 22.63
C GLU A 476 -31.71 16.72 21.60
N LEU A 477 -31.56 18.02 21.87
CA LEU A 477 -31.89 19.08 20.91
C LEU A 477 -31.05 18.95 19.63
N LEU A 478 -29.75 18.67 19.77
CA LEU A 478 -28.87 18.45 18.62
C LEU A 478 -29.22 17.17 17.86
N LEU A 479 -29.60 16.09 18.56
CA LEU A 479 -30.06 14.85 17.95
C LEU A 479 -31.35 15.07 17.13
N LYS A 480 -32.29 15.83 17.67
CA LYS A 480 -33.54 16.19 16.99
C LYS A 480 -33.27 17.06 15.75
N ALA A 481 -32.46 18.11 15.90
CA ALA A 481 -32.09 18.99 14.77
C ALA A 481 -31.36 18.22 13.66
N PHE A 482 -30.42 17.33 14.02
CA PHE A 482 -29.75 16.44 13.07
C PHE A 482 -30.76 15.53 12.35
N THR A 483 -31.67 14.91 13.10
CA THR A 483 -32.70 14.02 12.56
C THR A 483 -33.60 14.74 11.57
N ASP A 484 -34.10 15.92 11.91
CA ASP A 484 -35.01 16.68 11.04
C ASP A 484 -34.32 17.10 9.73
N GLN A 485 -33.06 17.54 9.80
CA GLN A 485 -32.27 17.87 8.61
C GLN A 485 -31.96 16.62 7.76
N LEU A 486 -31.59 15.51 8.39
CA LEU A 486 -31.34 14.25 7.68
C LEU A 486 -32.60 13.76 6.98
N ARG A 487 -33.76 13.80 7.65
CA ARG A 487 -35.06 13.43 7.07
C ARG A 487 -35.40 14.29 5.86
N LYS A 488 -35.23 15.62 5.96
CA LYS A 488 -35.43 16.55 4.83
C LYS A 488 -34.57 16.15 3.63
N ILE A 489 -33.25 16.05 3.82
CA ILE A 489 -32.32 15.73 2.73
C ILE A 489 -32.56 14.32 2.17
N SER A 490 -32.94 13.36 3.01
CA SER A 490 -33.26 11.98 2.59
C SER A 490 -34.48 11.94 1.67
N ARG A 491 -35.53 12.71 1.98
CA ARG A 491 -36.73 12.84 1.16
C ARG A 491 -36.42 13.52 -0.17
N ASP A 492 -35.63 14.60 -0.16
CA ASP A 492 -35.24 15.32 -1.37
C ASP A 492 -34.41 14.41 -2.32
N ALA A 493 -33.64 13.48 -1.74
CA ALA A 493 -32.90 12.45 -2.47
C ALA A 493 -33.74 11.22 -2.89
N GLY A 494 -35.04 11.16 -2.56
CA GLY A 494 -35.91 10.02 -2.88
C GLY A 494 -35.71 8.78 -1.99
N MET A 495 -35.09 8.92 -0.82
CA MET A 495 -34.95 7.88 0.22
C MET A 495 -35.69 8.34 1.48
N PRO A 496 -37.04 8.36 1.49
CA PRO A 496 -37.78 8.98 2.58
C PRO A 496 -37.59 8.23 3.91
N ILE A 497 -37.14 8.95 4.94
CA ILE A 497 -37.16 8.49 6.33
C ILE A 497 -38.50 8.89 6.97
N GLN A 498 -39.36 7.89 7.17
CA GLN A 498 -40.67 8.05 7.78
C GLN A 498 -40.57 8.13 9.31
N GLY A 499 -41.35 9.04 9.88
CA GLY A 499 -41.44 9.20 11.33
C GLY A 499 -40.15 9.59 12.04
N GLN A 500 -40.21 9.56 13.37
CA GLN A 500 -39.08 9.68 14.29
C GLN A 500 -38.46 8.28 14.51
N PRO A 501 -37.21 8.18 15.00
CA PRO A 501 -36.61 6.87 15.28
C PRO A 501 -37.43 6.11 16.34
N CYS A 502 -37.57 4.80 16.17
CA CYS A 502 -38.30 3.94 17.12
C CYS A 502 -37.57 3.79 18.47
N PHE A 503 -36.27 4.12 18.49
CA PHE A 503 -35.40 4.09 19.66
C PHE A 503 -34.33 5.17 19.55
N CYS A 504 -34.11 5.94 20.62
CA CYS A 504 -33.03 6.92 20.72
C CYS A 504 -32.49 6.96 22.15
N LYS A 505 -31.28 6.42 22.39
CA LYS A 505 -30.66 6.39 23.72
C LYS A 505 -29.16 6.70 23.68
N TYR A 506 -28.66 7.18 24.82
CA TYR A 506 -27.23 7.32 25.07
C TYR A 506 -26.64 6.02 25.61
N ALA A 507 -25.37 5.76 25.29
CA ALA A 507 -24.58 4.66 25.82
C ALA A 507 -23.11 5.06 25.97
N GLN A 508 -22.34 4.27 26.69
CA GLN A 508 -20.91 4.47 26.88
C GLN A 508 -20.16 3.13 26.83
N GLY A 509 -18.90 3.18 26.39
CA GLY A 509 -18.05 1.99 26.28
C GLY A 509 -18.40 1.09 25.09
N ALA A 510 -17.47 0.18 24.75
CA ALA A 510 -17.70 -0.81 23.70
C ALA A 510 -18.64 -1.93 24.19
N ASP A 511 -18.57 -2.28 25.47
CA ASP A 511 -19.33 -3.39 26.07
C ASP A 511 -20.85 -3.22 26.01
N SER A 512 -21.34 -1.98 25.87
CA SER A 512 -22.77 -1.68 25.75
C SER A 512 -23.34 -1.88 24.33
N VAL A 513 -22.48 -2.05 23.32
CA VAL A 513 -22.91 -2.19 21.91
C VAL A 513 -23.69 -3.48 21.69
N GLU A 514 -23.12 -4.64 22.06
CA GLU A 514 -23.75 -5.93 21.81
C GLU A 514 -25.10 -6.10 22.54
N PRO A 515 -25.21 -5.79 23.85
CA PRO A 515 -26.49 -5.85 24.56
C PRO A 515 -27.55 -4.94 23.93
N MET A 516 -27.19 -3.70 23.60
CA MET A 516 -28.11 -2.75 22.98
C MET A 516 -28.58 -3.23 21.60
N PHE A 517 -27.67 -3.75 20.76
CA PHE A 517 -28.06 -4.20 19.42
C PHE A 517 -28.89 -5.47 19.46
N LYS A 518 -28.62 -6.40 20.38
CA LYS A 518 -29.50 -7.55 20.63
C LYS A 518 -30.90 -7.09 21.01
N HIS A 519 -31.01 -6.17 21.97
CA HIS A 519 -32.30 -5.59 22.36
C HIS A 519 -33.01 -4.94 21.16
N LEU A 520 -32.30 -4.15 20.35
CA LEU A 520 -32.87 -3.52 19.16
C LEU A 520 -33.38 -4.55 18.14
N LYS A 521 -32.61 -5.60 17.84
CA LYS A 521 -32.97 -6.63 16.86
C LYS A 521 -34.23 -7.41 17.26
N TYR A 522 -34.37 -7.75 18.54
CA TYR A 522 -35.47 -8.59 19.02
C TYR A 522 -36.72 -7.79 19.44
N THR A 523 -36.57 -6.51 19.81
CA THR A 523 -37.70 -5.67 20.23
C THR A 523 -38.41 -5.01 19.05
N TYR A 524 -37.65 -4.53 18.05
CA TYR A 524 -38.20 -3.75 16.95
C TYR A 524 -38.25 -4.59 15.66
N GLN A 525 -39.40 -5.23 15.42
CA GLN A 525 -39.61 -5.99 14.19
C GLN A 525 -39.48 -5.10 12.95
N GLY A 526 -38.78 -5.61 11.93
CA GLY A 526 -38.55 -4.86 10.69
C GLY A 526 -37.52 -3.73 10.80
N LEU A 527 -36.71 -3.66 11.87
CA LEU A 527 -35.65 -2.66 12.01
C LEU A 527 -34.68 -2.67 10.83
N GLN A 528 -34.60 -1.55 10.11
CA GLN A 528 -33.80 -1.41 8.89
C GLN A 528 -32.41 -0.85 9.17
N LEU A 529 -32.28 0.12 10.09
CA LEU A 529 -31.04 0.87 10.28
C LEU A 529 -30.80 1.28 11.73
N VAL A 530 -29.56 1.18 12.19
CA VAL A 530 -29.08 1.84 13.41
C VAL A 530 -28.08 2.93 13.05
N VAL A 531 -28.43 4.19 13.34
CA VAL A 531 -27.52 5.34 13.23
C VAL A 531 -26.75 5.46 14.54
N VAL A 532 -25.42 5.40 14.47
CA VAL A 532 -24.55 5.38 15.66
C VAL A 532 -23.72 6.65 15.73
N ILE A 533 -23.85 7.43 16.80
CA ILE A 533 -23.11 8.69 16.97
C ILE A 533 -21.89 8.45 17.84
N LEU A 534 -20.71 8.85 17.36
CA LEU A 534 -19.43 8.57 18.02
C LEU A 534 -18.68 9.87 18.40
N PRO A 535 -17.99 9.92 19.56
CA PRO A 535 -17.27 11.11 20.03
C PRO A 535 -15.97 11.42 19.26
N GLY A 536 -15.62 10.62 18.25
CA GLY A 536 -14.37 10.76 17.49
C GLY A 536 -13.76 9.40 17.17
N LYS A 537 -12.44 9.27 17.34
CA LYS A 537 -11.73 8.00 17.22
C LYS A 537 -11.92 7.22 18.53
N THR A 538 -12.58 6.07 18.47
CA THR A 538 -12.96 5.26 19.64
C THR A 538 -12.99 3.78 19.27
N PRO A 539 -12.64 2.87 20.21
CA PRO A 539 -12.77 1.41 19.99
C PRO A 539 -14.22 1.00 19.67
N VAL A 540 -15.22 1.76 20.13
CA VAL A 540 -16.65 1.51 19.87
C VAL A 540 -16.96 1.35 18.38
N TYR A 541 -16.22 2.02 17.48
CA TYR A 541 -16.43 1.85 16.04
C TYR A 541 -16.17 0.41 15.58
N ALA A 542 -15.08 -0.21 16.05
CA ALA A 542 -14.75 -1.58 15.68
C ALA A 542 -15.81 -2.55 16.18
N GLU A 543 -16.22 -2.38 17.43
CA GLU A 543 -17.24 -3.22 18.07
C GLU A 543 -18.62 -3.09 17.41
N VAL A 544 -19.05 -1.87 17.06
CA VAL A 544 -20.28 -1.63 16.27
C VAL A 544 -20.26 -2.38 14.95
N LYS A 545 -19.10 -2.47 14.28
CA LYS A 545 -18.95 -3.20 13.01
C LYS A 545 -18.85 -4.69 13.21
N ARG A 546 -18.21 -5.17 14.27
CA ARG A 546 -18.21 -6.59 14.63
C ARG A 546 -19.64 -7.05 14.92
N VAL A 547 -20.32 -6.43 15.88
CA VAL A 547 -21.69 -6.79 16.26
C VAL A 547 -22.66 -6.65 15.09
N GLY A 548 -22.60 -5.53 14.37
CA GLY A 548 -23.49 -5.28 13.24
C GLY A 548 -23.24 -6.22 12.06
N ASP A 549 -22.00 -6.34 11.59
CA ASP A 549 -21.71 -7.03 10.32
C ASP A 549 -21.56 -8.55 10.49
N THR A 550 -21.02 -9.03 11.62
CA THR A 550 -20.64 -10.44 11.82
C THR A 550 -21.52 -11.19 12.83
N VAL A 551 -21.97 -10.54 13.91
CA VAL A 551 -22.74 -11.22 14.97
C VAL A 551 -24.24 -11.22 14.69
N LEU A 552 -24.82 -10.05 14.38
CA LEU A 552 -26.27 -9.87 14.32
C LEU A 552 -26.81 -9.57 12.92
N GLY A 553 -25.97 -9.22 11.95
CA GLY A 553 -26.41 -8.91 10.59
C GLY A 553 -27.34 -7.70 10.50
N MET A 554 -26.97 -6.59 11.14
CA MET A 554 -27.75 -5.36 11.19
C MET A 554 -27.04 -4.23 10.45
N ALA A 555 -27.77 -3.47 9.62
CA ALA A 555 -27.20 -2.32 8.93
C ALA A 555 -26.92 -1.18 9.91
N THR A 556 -25.66 -0.72 9.92
CA THR A 556 -25.20 0.36 10.82
C THR A 556 -24.57 1.52 10.06
N GLN A 557 -24.92 2.74 10.46
CA GLN A 557 -24.32 3.97 9.92
C GLN A 557 -23.75 4.84 11.04
N CYS A 558 -22.42 4.86 11.16
CA CYS A 558 -21.73 5.67 12.15
C CYS A 558 -21.57 7.13 11.68
N VAL A 559 -21.73 8.10 12.58
CA VAL A 559 -21.55 9.53 12.34
C VAL A 559 -20.72 10.13 13.48
N GLN A 560 -19.73 10.97 13.17
CA GLN A 560 -18.98 11.67 14.21
C GLN A 560 -19.83 12.79 14.82
N VAL A 561 -19.73 12.99 16.14
CA VAL A 561 -20.49 13.99 16.89
C VAL A 561 -20.36 15.40 16.30
N LYS A 562 -19.18 15.78 15.80
CA LYS A 562 -18.96 17.09 15.15
C LYS A 562 -19.86 17.32 13.93
N ASN A 563 -20.21 16.26 13.19
CA ASN A 563 -21.09 16.32 12.02
C ASN A 563 -22.58 16.26 12.40
N VAL A 564 -22.89 15.92 13.65
CA VAL A 564 -24.24 16.01 14.24
C VAL A 564 -24.45 17.40 14.82
N GLN A 565 -23.45 17.93 15.54
CA GLN A 565 -23.43 19.29 16.08
C GLN A 565 -23.53 20.35 14.98
N LYS A 566 -22.77 20.18 13.90
CA LYS A 566 -22.77 21.08 12.75
C LYS A 566 -23.06 20.31 11.47
N THR A 567 -24.33 20.26 11.11
CA THR A 567 -24.78 19.62 9.87
C THR A 567 -24.52 20.52 8.66
N THR A 568 -24.21 19.90 7.52
CA THR A 568 -24.20 20.58 6.22
C THR A 568 -24.97 19.74 5.20
N PRO A 569 -25.73 20.35 4.26
CA PRO A 569 -26.49 19.60 3.26
C PRO A 569 -25.62 18.61 2.47
N GLN A 570 -24.39 19.01 2.12
CA GLN A 570 -23.43 18.14 1.42
C GLN A 570 -23.04 16.90 2.25
N THR A 571 -22.77 17.08 3.55
CA THR A 571 -22.42 15.97 4.45
C THR A 571 -23.59 15.01 4.61
N LEU A 572 -24.80 15.54 4.81
CA LEU A 572 -26.02 14.74 4.94
C LEU A 572 -26.39 14.02 3.65
N SER A 573 -26.24 14.67 2.49
CA SER A 573 -26.45 14.03 1.19
C SER A 573 -25.48 12.86 0.98
N ASN A 574 -24.18 13.05 1.26
CA ASN A 574 -23.18 11.97 1.23
C ASN A 574 -23.47 10.85 2.26
N LEU A 575 -24.13 11.18 3.38
CA LEU A 575 -24.59 10.19 4.34
C LEU A 575 -25.74 9.35 3.77
N CYS A 576 -26.72 10.00 3.12
CA CYS A 576 -27.83 9.33 2.44
C CYS A 576 -27.34 8.39 1.34
N LEU A 577 -26.30 8.77 0.56
CA LEU A 577 -25.68 7.90 -0.43
C LEU A 577 -25.30 6.53 0.15
N LYS A 578 -24.71 6.53 1.35
CA LYS A 578 -24.25 5.32 2.03
C LYS A 578 -25.41 4.55 2.64
N ILE A 579 -26.38 5.24 3.21
CA ILE A 579 -27.56 4.61 3.85
C ILE A 579 -28.37 3.86 2.79
N ASN A 580 -28.70 4.50 1.66
CA ASN A 580 -29.51 3.90 0.61
C ASN A 580 -28.92 2.57 0.14
N VAL A 581 -27.61 2.57 -0.12
CA VAL A 581 -26.88 1.38 -0.60
C VAL A 581 -26.80 0.26 0.44
N LYS A 582 -26.60 0.59 1.72
CA LYS A 582 -26.60 -0.40 2.80
C LYS A 582 -27.93 -1.10 2.96
N LEU A 583 -29.02 -0.40 2.65
CA LEU A 583 -30.37 -0.94 2.67
C LEU A 583 -30.79 -1.57 1.33
N GLY A 584 -29.87 -1.70 0.38
CA GLY A 584 -30.09 -2.40 -0.89
C GLY A 584 -30.59 -1.54 -2.05
N GLY A 585 -30.66 -0.22 -1.87
CA GLY A 585 -31.01 0.74 -2.92
C GLY A 585 -29.92 0.94 -3.97
N VAL A 586 -30.30 1.59 -5.07
CA VAL A 586 -29.43 1.93 -6.20
C VAL A 586 -29.40 3.46 -6.31
N ASN A 587 -28.23 4.06 -6.11
CA ASN A 587 -28.13 5.52 -6.10
C ASN A 587 -28.34 6.11 -7.49
N ASN A 588 -27.63 5.59 -8.47
CA ASN A 588 -27.69 5.98 -9.87
C ASN A 588 -27.09 4.86 -10.72
N ILE A 589 -27.28 4.93 -12.03
CA ILE A 589 -26.72 3.98 -12.99
C ILE A 589 -26.07 4.73 -14.15
N LEU A 590 -25.15 4.05 -14.86
CA LEU A 590 -24.67 4.55 -16.15
C LEU A 590 -25.84 4.61 -17.13
N LEU A 591 -25.88 5.65 -17.96
CA LEU A 591 -26.88 5.76 -19.02
C LEU A 591 -26.81 4.52 -19.95
N PRO A 592 -27.84 3.66 -20.03
CA PRO A 592 -27.71 2.33 -20.62
C PRO A 592 -27.21 2.30 -22.06
N GLN A 593 -27.65 3.24 -22.89
CA GLN A 593 -27.28 3.39 -24.30
C GLN A 593 -25.86 3.95 -24.52
N GLY A 594 -25.24 4.53 -23.48
CA GLY A 594 -23.87 5.06 -23.54
C GLY A 594 -22.81 4.06 -23.10
N ARG A 595 -23.18 2.79 -22.85
CA ARG A 595 -22.27 1.76 -22.34
C ARG A 595 -21.59 0.98 -23.47
N PRO A 596 -20.36 0.47 -23.26
CA PRO A 596 -19.65 -0.41 -24.19
C PRO A 596 -20.41 -1.68 -24.58
N LEU A 597 -20.01 -2.32 -25.68
CA LEU A 597 -20.66 -3.50 -26.26
C LEU A 597 -20.61 -4.72 -25.33
N VAL A 598 -19.61 -4.81 -24.46
CA VAL A 598 -19.51 -5.87 -23.42
C VAL A 598 -20.81 -6.08 -22.62
N PHE A 599 -21.64 -5.04 -22.45
CA PHE A 599 -22.90 -5.10 -21.69
C PHE A 599 -24.07 -5.76 -22.45
N GLN A 600 -23.91 -6.10 -23.74
CA GLN A 600 -24.96 -6.75 -24.53
C GLN A 600 -25.18 -8.21 -24.14
N GLN A 601 -24.21 -8.84 -23.48
CA GLN A 601 -24.34 -10.17 -22.89
C GLN A 601 -24.09 -10.09 -21.38
N PRO A 602 -24.53 -11.10 -20.61
CA PRO A 602 -24.28 -11.13 -19.17
C PRO A 602 -22.78 -11.08 -18.86
N VAL A 603 -22.37 -10.08 -18.09
CA VAL A 603 -20.98 -9.86 -17.67
C VAL A 603 -20.93 -9.60 -16.16
N ILE A 604 -19.91 -10.15 -15.49
CA ILE A 604 -19.63 -9.87 -14.08
C ILE A 604 -18.33 -9.08 -13.96
N PHE A 605 -18.38 -7.99 -13.20
CA PHE A 605 -17.21 -7.17 -12.86
C PHE A 605 -16.71 -7.56 -11.47
N LEU A 606 -15.49 -8.04 -11.41
CA LEU A 606 -14.81 -8.42 -10.20
C LEU A 606 -13.76 -7.38 -9.82
N GLY A 607 -13.63 -7.13 -8.51
CA GLY A 607 -12.56 -6.30 -7.96
C GLY A 607 -11.85 -7.06 -6.85
N ALA A 608 -10.52 -7.03 -6.84
CA ALA A 608 -9.72 -7.78 -5.88
C ALA A 608 -8.56 -6.97 -5.31
N ASP A 609 -8.37 -7.03 -3.99
CA ASP A 609 -7.30 -6.35 -3.24
C ASP A 609 -6.72 -7.25 -2.15
N VAL A 610 -5.43 -7.04 -1.84
CA VAL A 610 -4.76 -7.65 -0.70
C VAL A 610 -4.15 -6.56 0.18
N THR A 611 -4.64 -6.46 1.42
CA THR A 611 -4.14 -5.49 2.40
C THR A 611 -3.23 -6.17 3.41
N HIS A 612 -1.94 -5.85 3.36
CA HIS A 612 -0.95 -6.31 4.34
C HIS A 612 -1.02 -5.56 5.68
N PRO A 613 -0.51 -6.17 6.76
CA PRO A 613 -0.28 -5.49 8.03
C PRO A 613 0.66 -4.27 7.90
N PRO A 614 0.61 -3.34 8.88
CA PRO A 614 1.58 -2.25 8.99
C PRO A 614 3.02 -2.75 8.90
N ALA A 615 3.92 -1.92 8.38
CA ALA A 615 5.33 -2.27 8.26
C ALA A 615 5.96 -2.48 9.66
N GLY A 616 6.78 -3.51 9.80
CA GLY A 616 7.36 -3.93 11.09
C GLY A 616 6.51 -4.92 11.89
N ASP A 617 5.25 -5.13 11.52
CA ASP A 617 4.46 -6.24 12.03
C ASP A 617 4.89 -7.55 11.36
N GLY A 618 5.11 -8.60 12.15
CA GLY A 618 5.50 -9.94 11.70
C GLY A 618 4.54 -11.06 12.11
N LYS A 619 3.35 -10.72 12.66
CA LYS A 619 2.38 -11.70 13.17
C LYS A 619 1.02 -11.61 12.48
N LYS A 620 0.54 -10.40 12.18
CA LYS A 620 -0.81 -10.21 11.64
C LYS A 620 -0.96 -10.82 10.24
N PRO A 621 -2.13 -11.35 9.89
CA PRO A 621 -2.36 -11.91 8.55
C PRO A 621 -2.51 -10.80 7.50
N SER A 622 -2.24 -11.15 6.23
CA SER A 622 -2.75 -10.38 5.09
C SER A 622 -4.24 -10.67 4.92
N ILE A 623 -4.99 -9.72 4.39
CA ILE A 623 -6.43 -9.87 4.13
C ILE A 623 -6.66 -9.74 2.64
N ALA A 624 -7.22 -10.78 2.02
CA ALA A 624 -7.66 -10.77 0.64
C ALA A 624 -9.16 -10.52 0.57
N ALA A 625 -9.59 -9.64 -0.34
CA ALA A 625 -10.98 -9.32 -0.56
C ALA A 625 -11.30 -9.34 -2.06
N VAL A 626 -12.43 -9.96 -2.42
CA VAL A 626 -12.94 -9.98 -3.79
C VAL A 626 -14.42 -9.60 -3.77
N VAL A 627 -14.78 -8.64 -4.62
CA VAL A 627 -16.17 -8.22 -4.82
C VAL A 627 -16.62 -8.58 -6.22
N GLY A 628 -17.93 -8.75 -6.42
CA GLY A 628 -18.53 -8.97 -7.73
C GLY A 628 -19.79 -8.14 -7.92
N SER A 629 -19.99 -7.59 -9.12
CA SER A 629 -21.24 -6.91 -9.50
C SER A 629 -22.41 -7.88 -9.46
N MET A 630 -23.62 -7.42 -9.11
CA MET A 630 -24.79 -8.29 -8.87
C MET A 630 -26.00 -7.91 -9.72
N ASP A 631 -25.83 -6.99 -10.67
CA ASP A 631 -26.84 -6.54 -11.60
C ASP A 631 -26.17 -6.12 -12.92
N ALA A 632 -26.98 -5.91 -13.96
CA ALA A 632 -26.50 -5.50 -15.28
C ALA A 632 -26.12 -4.01 -15.35
N HIS A 633 -26.23 -3.23 -14.27
CA HIS A 633 -26.10 -1.78 -14.35
C HIS A 633 -24.67 -1.26 -14.50
N PRO A 634 -23.60 -1.70 -13.82
CA PRO A 634 -23.41 -2.60 -12.66
C PRO A 634 -23.24 -1.82 -11.33
N SER A 635 -24.30 -1.68 -10.53
CA SER A 635 -24.31 -0.79 -9.35
C SER A 635 -24.13 -1.53 -8.02
N ARG A 636 -24.83 -2.64 -7.80
CA ARG A 636 -24.72 -3.42 -6.56
C ARG A 636 -23.56 -4.40 -6.62
N TYR A 637 -22.87 -4.56 -5.50
CA TYR A 637 -21.78 -5.53 -5.34
C TYR A 637 -21.98 -6.40 -4.10
N CYS A 638 -21.64 -7.68 -4.19
CA CYS A 638 -21.43 -8.54 -3.02
C CYS A 638 -19.93 -8.73 -2.77
N ALA A 639 -19.57 -9.14 -1.56
CA ALA A 639 -18.18 -9.24 -1.11
C ALA A 639 -17.86 -10.62 -0.53
N THR A 640 -16.63 -11.05 -0.76
CA THR A 640 -16.00 -12.20 -0.12
C THR A 640 -14.67 -11.73 0.46
N VAL A 641 -14.27 -12.28 1.61
CA VAL A 641 -13.05 -11.87 2.33
C VAL A 641 -12.41 -13.06 3.03
N ARG A 642 -11.08 -13.10 3.04
CA ARG A 642 -10.27 -14.17 3.64
C ARG A 642 -9.04 -13.60 4.34
N VAL A 643 -8.63 -14.26 5.42
CA VAL A 643 -7.31 -14.08 6.01
C VAL A 643 -6.35 -15.07 5.36
N GLN A 644 -5.14 -14.62 5.05
CA GLN A 644 -4.11 -15.46 4.44
C GLN A 644 -2.73 -15.17 5.04
N GLN A 645 -1.72 -15.88 4.56
CA GLN A 645 -0.36 -15.82 5.11
C GLN A 645 0.18 -14.38 5.14
N HIS A 646 0.99 -14.11 6.16
CA HIS A 646 1.64 -12.83 6.37
C HIS A 646 2.41 -12.39 5.10
N ARG A 647 2.08 -11.20 4.59
CA ARG A 647 2.70 -10.57 3.40
C ARG A 647 2.69 -11.40 2.11
N GLN A 648 1.73 -12.30 1.95
CA GLN A 648 1.46 -12.98 0.67
C GLN A 648 0.55 -12.12 -0.21
N ASP A 649 0.97 -11.83 -1.45
CA ASP A 649 0.21 -11.04 -2.44
C ASP A 649 -0.80 -11.85 -3.26
N ILE A 650 -0.51 -13.14 -3.50
CA ILE A 650 -1.40 -14.06 -4.22
C ILE A 650 -2.64 -14.32 -3.38
N ILE A 651 -3.84 -14.24 -3.98
CA ILE A 651 -5.08 -14.60 -3.29
C ILE A 651 -5.21 -16.12 -3.24
N GLN A 652 -4.95 -16.70 -2.07
CA GLN A 652 -4.86 -18.16 -1.88
C GLN A 652 -6.19 -18.88 -2.15
N ASP A 653 -7.32 -18.31 -1.69
CA ASP A 653 -8.65 -18.94 -1.76
C ASP A 653 -9.53 -18.32 -2.87
N LEU A 654 -8.90 -17.84 -3.94
CA LEU A 654 -9.60 -17.10 -5.00
C LEU A 654 -10.70 -17.95 -5.68
N ALA A 655 -10.44 -19.24 -5.92
CA ALA A 655 -11.40 -20.12 -6.59
C ALA A 655 -12.73 -20.20 -5.82
N THR A 656 -12.68 -20.35 -4.50
CA THR A 656 -13.87 -20.38 -3.64
C THR A 656 -14.58 -19.03 -3.62
N MET A 657 -13.82 -17.94 -3.49
CA MET A 657 -14.36 -16.57 -3.48
C MET A 657 -15.10 -16.24 -4.79
N VAL A 658 -14.52 -16.57 -5.94
CA VAL A 658 -15.12 -16.35 -7.26
C VAL A 658 -16.36 -17.24 -7.43
N ARG A 659 -16.29 -18.50 -7.01
CA ARG A 659 -17.45 -19.42 -7.04
C ARG A 659 -18.63 -18.87 -6.26
N GLU A 660 -18.42 -18.37 -5.06
CA GLU A 660 -19.47 -17.73 -4.23
C GLU A 660 -20.13 -16.55 -4.97
N LEU A 661 -19.31 -15.69 -5.58
CA LEU A 661 -19.80 -14.52 -6.33
C LEU A 661 -20.55 -14.91 -7.60
N LEU A 662 -20.11 -15.93 -8.34
CA LEU A 662 -20.81 -16.43 -9.54
C LEU A 662 -22.18 -17.03 -9.18
N ILE A 663 -22.26 -17.81 -8.10
CA ILE A 663 -23.53 -18.33 -7.59
C ILE A 663 -24.46 -17.18 -7.19
N GLN A 664 -23.94 -16.17 -6.49
CA GLN A 664 -24.74 -15.04 -6.05
C GLN A 664 -25.18 -14.17 -7.22
N PHE A 665 -24.35 -13.99 -8.25
CA PHE A 665 -24.72 -13.32 -9.50
C PHE A 665 -25.90 -14.04 -10.16
N TYR A 666 -25.81 -15.36 -10.35
CA TYR A 666 -26.90 -16.13 -10.95
C TYR A 666 -28.20 -16.05 -10.12
N LYS A 667 -28.10 -16.07 -8.79
CA LYS A 667 -29.27 -15.88 -7.91
C LYS A 667 -29.90 -14.50 -8.07
N SER A 668 -29.10 -13.46 -8.28
CA SER A 668 -29.54 -12.07 -8.41
C SER A 668 -30.06 -11.72 -9.80
N THR A 669 -29.48 -12.28 -10.87
CA THR A 669 -29.78 -11.89 -12.25
C THR A 669 -30.50 -12.97 -13.06
N ARG A 670 -30.44 -14.24 -12.64
CA ARG A 670 -30.84 -15.43 -13.41
C ARG A 670 -30.06 -15.65 -14.70
N PHE A 671 -28.92 -14.98 -14.87
CA PHE A 671 -28.02 -15.16 -15.99
C PHE A 671 -26.69 -15.75 -15.54
N LYS A 672 -26.11 -16.62 -16.37
CA LYS A 672 -24.71 -17.04 -16.22
C LYS A 672 -23.83 -16.02 -16.95
N PRO A 673 -22.79 -15.46 -16.31
CA PRO A 673 -21.86 -14.57 -17.00
C PRO A 673 -21.22 -15.26 -18.20
N THR A 674 -21.25 -14.62 -19.36
CA THR A 674 -20.48 -15.02 -20.54
C THR A 674 -19.07 -14.46 -20.51
N ARG A 675 -18.87 -13.38 -19.72
CA ARG A 675 -17.60 -12.68 -19.54
C ARG A 675 -17.33 -12.37 -18.07
N ILE A 676 -16.07 -12.47 -17.67
CA ILE A 676 -15.56 -12.09 -16.34
C ILE A 676 -14.50 -11.01 -16.53
N ILE A 677 -14.75 -9.80 -16.02
CA ILE A 677 -13.79 -8.70 -16.05
C ILE A 677 -13.21 -8.52 -14.66
N TYR A 678 -11.93 -8.85 -14.49
CA TYR A 678 -11.24 -8.93 -13.19
C TYR A 678 -10.25 -7.77 -13.02
N TYR A 679 -10.58 -6.81 -12.15
CA TYR A 679 -9.69 -5.71 -11.77
C TYR A 679 -8.93 -6.04 -10.48
N ARG A 680 -7.61 -6.20 -10.57
CA ARG A 680 -6.74 -6.62 -9.47
C ARG A 680 -5.82 -5.49 -9.00
N ASP A 681 -6.02 -4.97 -7.79
CA ASP A 681 -5.24 -3.84 -7.23
C ASP A 681 -3.97 -4.30 -6.48
N GLY A 682 -2.93 -3.48 -6.49
CA GLY A 682 -1.82 -3.63 -5.53
C GLY A 682 -0.70 -4.61 -5.89
N ILE A 683 -0.68 -5.17 -7.11
CA ILE A 683 0.40 -6.06 -7.56
C ILE A 683 1.55 -5.25 -8.18
N SER A 684 2.79 -5.61 -7.88
CA SER A 684 3.98 -5.05 -8.54
C SER A 684 4.36 -5.83 -9.81
N GLU A 685 4.99 -5.16 -10.78
CA GLU A 685 5.40 -5.77 -12.07
C GLU A 685 6.23 -7.04 -11.89
N GLY A 686 7.12 -7.08 -10.89
CA GLY A 686 7.95 -8.26 -10.60
C GLY A 686 7.16 -9.49 -10.12
N GLN A 687 5.85 -9.36 -9.91
CA GLN A 687 4.95 -10.44 -9.46
C GLN A 687 3.86 -10.77 -10.48
N PHE A 688 3.80 -10.09 -11.64
CA PHE A 688 2.74 -10.29 -12.62
C PHE A 688 2.58 -11.74 -13.05
N ASN A 689 3.66 -12.39 -13.46
CA ASN A 689 3.61 -13.78 -13.93
C ASN A 689 3.14 -14.75 -12.84
N GLN A 690 3.69 -14.63 -11.63
CA GLN A 690 3.36 -15.52 -10.51
C GLN A 690 1.89 -15.36 -10.10
N VAL A 691 1.40 -14.11 -10.03
CA VAL A 691 0.00 -13.86 -9.66
C VAL A 691 -0.94 -14.26 -10.78
N LEU A 692 -0.62 -13.95 -12.04
CA LEU A 692 -1.41 -14.35 -13.20
C LEU A 692 -1.60 -15.86 -13.25
N GLN A 693 -0.51 -16.63 -13.14
CA GLN A 693 -0.54 -18.09 -13.19
C GLN A 693 -1.50 -18.66 -12.14
N HIS A 694 -1.38 -18.23 -10.89
CA HIS A 694 -2.23 -18.75 -9.82
C HIS A 694 -3.68 -18.26 -9.94
N GLU A 695 -3.88 -16.95 -10.08
CA GLU A 695 -5.20 -16.34 -9.99
C GLU A 695 -6.07 -16.61 -11.22
N LEU A 696 -5.50 -16.64 -12.43
CA LEU A 696 -6.25 -17.01 -13.65
C LEU A 696 -6.73 -18.46 -13.59
N LEU A 697 -5.85 -19.39 -13.16
CA LEU A 697 -6.22 -20.79 -12.97
C LEU A 697 -7.33 -20.93 -11.92
N ALA A 698 -7.25 -20.19 -10.81
CA ALA A 698 -8.28 -20.22 -9.78
C ALA A 698 -9.65 -19.72 -10.27
N ILE A 699 -9.69 -18.68 -11.13
CA ILE A 699 -10.94 -18.21 -11.74
C ILE A 699 -11.51 -19.28 -12.69
N ARG A 700 -10.67 -19.90 -13.52
CA ARG A 700 -11.08 -21.01 -14.41
C ARG A 700 -11.58 -22.22 -13.62
N GLU A 701 -10.88 -22.58 -12.55
CA GLU A 701 -11.25 -23.66 -11.63
C GLU A 701 -12.64 -23.41 -11.00
N ALA A 702 -12.91 -22.17 -10.58
CA ALA A 702 -14.22 -21.80 -10.04
C ALA A 702 -15.35 -22.03 -11.05
N CYS A 703 -15.12 -21.73 -12.33
CA CYS A 703 -16.09 -21.91 -13.41
C CYS A 703 -16.34 -23.40 -13.68
N ILE A 704 -15.29 -24.19 -13.87
CA ILE A 704 -15.38 -25.64 -14.13
C ILE A 704 -16.01 -26.40 -12.95
N LYS A 705 -15.74 -25.98 -11.70
CA LYS A 705 -16.36 -26.58 -10.51
C LYS A 705 -17.86 -26.26 -10.36
N LEU A 706 -18.38 -25.26 -11.07
CA LEU A 706 -19.81 -24.93 -11.07
C LEU A 706 -20.56 -25.75 -12.10
N GLU A 707 -20.00 -25.88 -13.30
CA GLU A 707 -20.61 -26.59 -14.41
C GLU A 707 -19.52 -27.06 -15.37
N LYS A 708 -19.62 -28.33 -15.78
CA LYS A 708 -18.72 -28.90 -16.79
C LYS A 708 -18.86 -28.06 -18.07
N ASP A 709 -17.75 -27.68 -18.67
CA ASP A 709 -17.66 -26.88 -19.90
C ASP A 709 -18.08 -25.40 -19.77
N TYR A 710 -18.38 -24.90 -18.57
CA TYR A 710 -18.60 -23.47 -18.35
C TYR A 710 -17.27 -22.70 -18.41
N GLN A 711 -17.00 -22.08 -19.55
CA GLN A 711 -15.75 -21.37 -19.87
C GLN A 711 -16.03 -19.93 -20.33
N PRO A 712 -16.44 -19.02 -19.43
CA PRO A 712 -16.63 -17.62 -19.79
C PRO A 712 -15.29 -16.96 -20.15
N GLY A 713 -15.32 -15.98 -21.06
CA GLY A 713 -14.10 -15.23 -21.43
C GLY A 713 -13.62 -14.36 -20.27
N ILE A 714 -12.34 -14.47 -19.89
CA ILE A 714 -11.74 -13.74 -18.77
C ILE A 714 -10.87 -12.59 -19.30
N THR A 715 -11.08 -11.39 -18.77
CA THR A 715 -10.14 -10.26 -18.95
C THR A 715 -9.54 -9.91 -17.59
N PHE A 716 -8.22 -10.07 -17.45
CA PHE A 716 -7.47 -9.83 -16.24
C PHE A 716 -6.73 -8.50 -16.35
N VAL A 717 -7.13 -7.51 -15.55
CA VAL A 717 -6.55 -6.17 -15.56
C VAL A 717 -5.95 -5.85 -14.19
N VAL A 718 -4.63 -5.69 -14.13
CA VAL A 718 -3.97 -5.15 -12.93
C VAL A 718 -4.15 -3.64 -12.88
N VAL A 719 -4.53 -3.13 -11.72
CA VAL A 719 -4.65 -1.70 -11.42
C VAL A 719 -3.54 -1.31 -10.46
N GLN A 720 -2.72 -0.33 -10.84
CA GLN A 720 -1.68 0.21 -9.99
C GLN A 720 -1.90 1.70 -9.79
N LYS A 721 -2.32 2.09 -8.58
CA LYS A 721 -2.39 3.49 -8.16
C LYS A 721 -1.09 4.01 -7.55
N ARG A 722 -0.25 3.10 -7.03
CA ARG A 722 0.98 3.44 -6.30
C ARG A 722 2.21 3.24 -7.19
N HIS A 723 2.44 4.21 -8.08
CA HIS A 723 3.63 4.30 -8.93
C HIS A 723 4.17 5.73 -8.96
N HIS A 724 5.25 5.93 -9.71
CA HIS A 724 6.00 7.19 -9.78
C HIS A 724 5.81 7.95 -11.09
N THR A 725 5.03 7.45 -12.04
CA THR A 725 4.56 8.22 -13.20
C THR A 725 3.66 9.38 -12.79
N ARG A 726 3.98 10.57 -13.29
CA ARG A 726 3.20 11.81 -13.18
C ARG A 726 3.03 12.40 -14.57
N LEU A 727 1.88 13.03 -14.77
CA LEU A 727 1.49 13.67 -16.02
C LEU A 727 1.10 15.12 -15.71
N PHE A 728 1.60 16.06 -16.50
CA PHE A 728 1.42 17.49 -16.33
C PHE A 728 0.90 18.11 -17.62
N CYS A 729 0.03 19.12 -17.54
CA CYS A 729 -0.40 19.87 -18.72
C CYS A 729 0.78 20.70 -19.26
N MET A 730 1.08 20.58 -20.55
CA MET A 730 2.00 21.50 -21.23
C MET A 730 1.38 22.89 -21.30
N ASP A 731 0.13 22.96 -21.76
CA ASP A 731 -0.61 24.20 -21.87
C ASP A 731 -1.17 24.62 -20.51
N ARG A 732 -0.90 25.87 -20.12
CA ARG A 732 -1.37 26.42 -18.83
C ARG A 732 -2.89 26.46 -18.73
N ASN A 733 -3.58 26.63 -19.87
CA ASN A 733 -5.03 26.76 -19.95
C ASN A 733 -5.77 25.43 -19.71
N GLU A 734 -5.08 24.29 -19.88
CA GLU A 734 -5.61 22.95 -19.60
C GLU A 734 -5.50 22.56 -18.12
N ARG A 735 -4.87 23.39 -17.28
CA ARG A 735 -4.69 23.12 -15.85
C ARG A 735 -6.00 23.33 -15.11
N VAL A 736 -6.46 22.29 -14.41
CA VAL A 736 -7.75 22.30 -13.71
C VAL A 736 -7.59 22.61 -12.22
N GLY A 737 -8.30 23.64 -11.76
CA GLY A 737 -8.42 24.03 -10.36
C GLY A 737 -7.14 24.58 -9.73
N LYS A 738 -7.19 24.88 -8.42
CA LYS A 738 -6.06 25.45 -7.66
C LYS A 738 -4.80 24.57 -7.67
N SER A 739 -4.98 23.27 -7.79
CA SER A 739 -3.87 22.29 -7.82
C SER A 739 -3.18 22.22 -9.18
N GLY A 740 -3.79 22.78 -10.24
CA GLY A 740 -3.24 22.85 -11.59
C GLY A 740 -3.03 21.50 -12.29
N ASN A 741 -3.88 20.51 -12.00
CA ASN A 741 -3.74 19.14 -12.53
C ASN A 741 -4.30 18.98 -13.94
N ILE A 742 -3.97 17.84 -14.56
CA ILE A 742 -4.65 17.33 -15.76
C ILE A 742 -6.16 17.09 -15.49
N PRO A 743 -7.03 17.22 -16.51
CA PRO A 743 -8.45 16.97 -16.37
C PRO A 743 -8.76 15.49 -16.09
N ALA A 744 -9.92 15.23 -15.49
CA ALA A 744 -10.43 13.87 -15.32
C ALA A 744 -10.74 13.26 -16.70
N GLY A 745 -10.32 12.01 -16.91
CA GLY A 745 -10.45 11.30 -18.18
C GLY A 745 -9.20 11.34 -19.06
N THR A 746 -8.16 12.07 -18.66
CA THR A 746 -6.87 12.05 -19.36
C THR A 746 -6.28 10.65 -19.38
N THR A 747 -6.04 10.14 -20.57
CA THR A 747 -5.62 8.78 -20.89
C THR A 747 -4.36 8.82 -21.75
N VAL A 748 -3.39 7.96 -21.45
CA VAL A 748 -2.12 7.83 -22.18
C VAL A 748 -1.82 6.35 -22.38
N ASP A 749 -1.82 5.92 -23.63
CA ASP A 749 -1.50 4.56 -24.08
C ASP A 749 -0.36 4.51 -25.10
N THR A 750 0.35 5.63 -25.28
CA THR A 750 1.46 5.79 -26.22
C THR A 750 2.72 6.30 -25.52
N LYS A 751 3.87 6.14 -26.19
CA LYS A 751 5.20 6.67 -25.87
C LYS A 751 5.84 6.20 -24.56
N ILE A 752 5.16 6.34 -23.42
CA ILE A 752 5.68 6.01 -22.08
C ILE A 752 5.17 4.66 -21.53
N THR A 753 4.28 4.00 -22.27
CA THR A 753 3.70 2.68 -21.98
C THR A 753 4.56 1.53 -22.50
N HIS A 754 4.24 0.29 -22.12
CA HIS A 754 5.00 -0.91 -22.50
C HIS A 754 5.12 -1.05 -24.02
N PRO A 755 6.29 -1.45 -24.55
CA PRO A 755 6.52 -1.51 -26.00
C PRO A 755 5.66 -2.53 -26.75
N SER A 756 5.25 -3.62 -26.10
CA SER A 756 4.49 -4.70 -26.76
C SER A 756 3.21 -5.13 -26.03
N GLU A 757 3.12 -4.88 -24.72
CA GLU A 757 2.03 -5.40 -23.89
C GLU A 757 0.90 -4.37 -23.82
N PHE A 758 -0.29 -4.82 -23.44
CA PHE A 758 -1.46 -3.97 -23.38
C PHE A 758 -1.58 -3.25 -22.04
N ASP A 759 -1.01 -2.04 -21.96
CA ASP A 759 -1.10 -1.16 -20.79
C ASP A 759 -1.48 0.29 -21.14
N PHE A 760 -2.08 1.00 -20.19
CA PHE A 760 -2.42 2.42 -20.32
C PHE A 760 -2.52 3.12 -18.96
N TYR A 761 -2.31 4.43 -18.96
CA TYR A 761 -2.59 5.30 -17.83
C TYR A 761 -3.93 5.98 -18.02
N LEU A 762 -4.76 6.03 -16.98
CA LEU A 762 -6.01 6.80 -16.95
C LEU A 762 -6.12 7.59 -15.64
N CYS A 763 -6.08 8.92 -15.75
CA CYS A 763 -6.38 9.83 -14.67
C CYS A 763 -7.89 10.09 -14.60
N SER A 764 -8.63 9.16 -14.02
CA SER A 764 -10.10 9.21 -14.01
C SER A 764 -10.71 10.26 -13.06
N HIS A 765 -9.92 10.94 -12.23
CA HIS A 765 -10.43 11.79 -11.14
C HIS A 765 -9.93 13.23 -11.24
N ALA A 766 -10.71 14.17 -10.69
CA ALA A 766 -10.25 15.54 -10.50
C ALA A 766 -9.22 15.65 -9.37
N GLY A 767 -8.07 16.26 -9.66
CA GLY A 767 -7.03 16.56 -8.69
C GLY A 767 -7.42 17.71 -7.76
N ILE A 768 -7.98 17.41 -6.58
CA ILE A 768 -8.39 18.45 -5.61
C ILE A 768 -7.17 19.10 -4.93
N GLN A 769 -6.18 18.29 -4.57
CA GLN A 769 -5.01 18.71 -3.82
C GLN A 769 -3.79 17.94 -4.30
N GLY A 770 -2.63 18.60 -4.30
CA GLY A 770 -1.37 17.98 -4.67
C GLY A 770 -1.27 17.72 -6.17
N THR A 771 -0.39 16.80 -6.56
CA THR A 771 -0.33 16.24 -7.91
C THR A 771 -1.08 14.91 -7.98
N SER A 772 -1.96 14.76 -8.97
CA SER A 772 -2.76 13.57 -9.21
C SER A 772 -1.88 12.38 -9.57
N ARG A 773 -2.35 11.18 -9.23
CA ARG A 773 -1.72 9.90 -9.60
C ARG A 773 -2.57 9.25 -10.69
N PRO A 774 -2.16 9.29 -11.97
CA PRO A 774 -2.91 8.64 -13.04
C PRO A 774 -2.80 7.13 -12.88
N SER A 775 -3.90 6.43 -12.59
CA SER A 775 -3.84 4.97 -12.35
C SER A 775 -3.36 4.25 -13.60
N HIS A 776 -2.49 3.26 -13.41
CA HIS A 776 -1.94 2.44 -14.47
C HIS A 776 -2.71 1.12 -14.56
N TYR A 777 -3.13 0.75 -15.76
CA TYR A 777 -3.88 -0.45 -16.06
C TYR A 777 -3.04 -1.31 -16.98
N HIS A 778 -2.81 -2.56 -16.59
CA HIS A 778 -2.02 -3.51 -17.36
C HIS A 778 -2.83 -4.79 -17.56
N VAL A 779 -3.13 -5.13 -18.80
CA VAL A 779 -3.93 -6.31 -19.15
C VAL A 779 -2.99 -7.51 -19.21
N LEU A 780 -3.18 -8.46 -18.29
CA LEU A 780 -2.36 -9.67 -18.19
C LEU A 780 -2.98 -10.87 -18.90
N TRP A 781 -4.28 -10.79 -19.21
CA TRP A 781 -5.00 -11.82 -19.95
C TRP A 781 -6.26 -11.23 -20.56
N ASP A 782 -6.63 -11.63 -21.77
CA ASP A 782 -7.87 -11.18 -22.40
C ASP A 782 -8.43 -12.19 -23.41
N ASP A 783 -9.38 -13.02 -22.96
CA ASP A 783 -10.16 -13.90 -23.84
C ASP A 783 -11.26 -13.13 -24.61
N ASN A 784 -11.55 -11.88 -24.23
CA ASN A 784 -12.68 -11.10 -24.76
C ASN A 784 -12.28 -10.17 -25.92
N HIS A 785 -10.99 -10.11 -26.27
CA HIS A 785 -10.46 -9.34 -27.40
C HIS A 785 -10.89 -7.87 -27.39
N PHE A 786 -10.74 -7.21 -26.24
CA PHE A 786 -11.06 -5.78 -26.13
C PHE A 786 -10.16 -4.94 -27.04
N THR A 787 -10.76 -3.95 -27.69
CA THR A 787 -10.00 -2.82 -28.24
C THR A 787 -9.55 -1.90 -27.09
N SER A 788 -8.52 -1.09 -27.36
CA SER A 788 -8.04 -0.07 -26.42
C SER A 788 -9.14 0.91 -26.05
N ASP A 789 -9.90 1.41 -27.03
CA ASP A 789 -10.99 2.34 -26.77
C ASP A 789 -12.08 1.71 -25.90
N GLU A 790 -12.51 0.49 -26.21
CA GLU A 790 -13.58 -0.17 -25.45
C GLU A 790 -13.18 -0.37 -23.98
N LEU A 791 -11.97 -0.89 -23.74
CA LEU A 791 -11.49 -1.16 -22.37
C LEU A 791 -11.19 0.13 -21.59
N GLN A 792 -10.63 1.15 -22.24
CA GLN A 792 -10.35 2.44 -21.61
C GLN A 792 -11.65 3.16 -21.23
N VAL A 793 -12.64 3.19 -22.13
CA VAL A 793 -13.96 3.76 -21.86
C VAL A 793 -14.67 2.97 -20.75
N LEU A 794 -14.71 1.64 -20.83
CA LEU A 794 -15.29 0.79 -19.79
C LEU A 794 -14.68 1.09 -18.41
N THR A 795 -13.35 1.12 -18.35
CA THR A 795 -12.61 1.41 -17.12
C THR A 795 -12.96 2.80 -16.58
N TYR A 796 -13.05 3.81 -17.44
CA TYR A 796 -13.43 5.16 -17.03
C TYR A 796 -14.89 5.24 -16.56
N GLN A 797 -15.81 4.53 -17.20
CA GLN A 797 -17.21 4.48 -16.76
C GLN A 797 -17.37 3.81 -15.40
N LEU A 798 -16.63 2.73 -15.12
CA LEU A 798 -16.63 2.08 -13.81
C LEU A 798 -16.06 2.97 -12.69
N CYS A 799 -15.27 4.00 -13.01
CA CYS A 799 -14.86 5.03 -12.05
C CYS A 799 -16.01 5.97 -11.63
N HIS A 800 -17.13 5.98 -12.35
CA HIS A 800 -18.31 6.80 -12.05
C HIS A 800 -19.43 6.04 -11.31
N THR A 801 -19.31 4.72 -11.15
CA THR A 801 -20.32 3.88 -10.47
C THR A 801 -20.08 3.78 -8.96
N TYR A 802 -19.06 4.46 -8.43
CA TYR A 802 -18.73 4.42 -7.01
C TYR A 802 -19.74 5.20 -6.15
N VAL A 803 -20.57 4.44 -5.44
CA VAL A 803 -21.75 4.94 -4.74
C VAL A 803 -21.53 5.92 -3.57
N ARG A 804 -20.32 6.10 -3.04
CA ARG A 804 -20.10 6.92 -1.82
C ARG A 804 -19.94 8.42 -2.09
N CYS A 805 -19.86 8.83 -3.35
CA CYS A 805 -19.79 10.25 -3.74
C CYS A 805 -20.31 10.45 -5.17
N THR A 806 -20.70 11.68 -5.51
CA THR A 806 -21.04 12.08 -6.88
C THR A 806 -19.80 12.59 -7.63
N ARG A 807 -18.76 11.75 -7.68
CA ARG A 807 -17.48 12.07 -8.31
C ARG A 807 -16.93 10.84 -9.02
N SER A 808 -16.20 11.07 -10.11
CA SER A 808 -15.37 10.03 -10.68
C SER A 808 -14.17 9.79 -9.74
N VAL A 809 -14.01 8.54 -9.30
CA VAL A 809 -12.93 8.13 -8.42
C VAL A 809 -11.69 7.69 -9.20
N SER A 810 -10.55 7.59 -8.52
CA SER A 810 -9.25 7.34 -9.15
C SER A 810 -9.04 5.92 -9.70
N ILE A 811 -9.87 4.96 -9.32
CA ILE A 811 -9.82 3.55 -9.73
C ILE A 811 -11.26 3.04 -9.88
N PRO A 812 -11.52 1.97 -10.65
CA PRO A 812 -12.86 1.44 -10.83
C PRO A 812 -13.53 1.11 -9.50
N ALA A 813 -14.83 1.34 -9.40
CA ALA A 813 -15.63 1.01 -8.22
C ALA A 813 -15.36 -0.42 -7.66
N PRO A 814 -15.29 -1.50 -8.47
CA PRO A 814 -14.98 -2.84 -7.95
C PRO A 814 -13.65 -2.90 -7.18
N ALA A 815 -12.56 -2.36 -7.73
CA ALA A 815 -11.26 -2.32 -7.06
C ALA A 815 -11.33 -1.49 -5.76
N TYR A 816 -12.03 -0.35 -5.78
CA TYR A 816 -12.23 0.48 -4.60
C TYR A 816 -13.01 -0.26 -3.50
N TYR A 817 -14.04 -1.01 -3.88
CA TYR A 817 -14.86 -1.80 -2.94
C TYR A 817 -14.07 -2.94 -2.31
N ALA A 818 -13.24 -3.66 -3.07
CA ALA A 818 -12.37 -4.70 -2.52
C ALA A 818 -11.48 -4.16 -1.38
N HIS A 819 -10.87 -2.99 -1.60
CA HIS A 819 -10.07 -2.31 -0.57
C HIS A 819 -10.91 -1.89 0.66
N LEU A 820 -12.17 -1.45 0.48
CA LEU A 820 -13.07 -1.16 1.62
C LEU A 820 -13.43 -2.43 2.41
N VAL A 821 -13.62 -3.55 1.74
CA VAL A 821 -13.90 -4.85 2.37
C VAL A 821 -12.68 -5.33 3.17
N ALA A 822 -11.48 -5.27 2.59
CA ALA A 822 -10.24 -5.64 3.28
C ALA A 822 -10.01 -4.77 4.53
N PHE A 823 -10.25 -3.45 4.44
CA PHE A 823 -10.19 -2.57 5.60
C PHE A 823 -11.25 -2.84 6.64
N ARG A 824 -12.47 -3.21 6.23
CA ARG A 824 -13.53 -3.58 7.18
C ARG A 824 -13.17 -4.83 7.96
N ALA A 825 -12.66 -5.87 7.28
CA ALA A 825 -12.18 -7.09 7.93
C ALA A 825 -11.03 -6.81 8.91
N ARG A 826 -10.15 -5.84 8.63
CA ARG A 826 -9.12 -5.42 9.60
C ARG A 826 -9.73 -4.87 10.89
N TYR A 827 -10.86 -4.16 10.82
CA TYR A 827 -11.59 -3.71 12.02
C TYR A 827 -12.24 -4.87 12.77
N HIS A 828 -12.74 -5.89 12.08
CA HIS A 828 -13.30 -7.10 12.71
C HIS A 828 -12.26 -7.92 13.49
N LEU A 829 -10.97 -7.72 13.21
CA LEU A 829 -9.86 -8.40 13.90
C LEU A 829 -9.37 -7.67 15.18
N VAL A 830 -9.89 -6.49 15.52
CA VAL A 830 -9.35 -5.64 16.61
C VAL A 830 -9.51 -6.26 18.01
N ASP A 831 -10.57 -7.03 18.26
CA ASP A 831 -10.91 -7.51 19.63
C ASP A 831 -10.15 -8.77 20.08
N LYS A 832 -9.28 -9.36 19.25
CA LYS A 832 -8.47 -10.53 19.66
C LYS A 832 -7.02 -10.19 20.02
N GLU A 833 -6.63 -8.92 20.00
CA GLU A 833 -5.25 -8.51 20.28
C GLU A 833 -5.06 -7.87 21.66
N HIS A 834 -6.13 -7.63 22.42
CA HIS A 834 -6.06 -6.92 23.71
C HIS A 834 -5.89 -7.82 24.95
N ASP A 835 -6.01 -9.15 24.84
CA ASP A 835 -5.96 -10.10 25.97
C ASP A 835 -4.61 -10.85 26.14
N SER A 836 -3.48 -10.22 25.83
CA SER A 836 -2.17 -10.85 26.13
C SER A 836 -1.11 -9.83 26.52
N ALA A 837 -1.34 -9.12 27.62
CA ALA A 837 -0.30 -8.43 28.36
C ALA A 837 -0.35 -8.72 29.88
N GLU A 838 -1.20 -9.64 30.32
CA GLU A 838 -1.19 -10.18 31.68
C GLU A 838 -1.01 -11.70 31.62
N GLY A 839 -0.05 -12.23 32.39
CA GLY A 839 0.16 -13.66 32.56
C GLY A 839 1.32 -14.24 31.75
N SER A 840 2.53 -14.13 32.30
CA SER A 840 3.65 -14.99 31.96
C SER A 840 3.36 -16.45 32.34
N HIS A 841 3.12 -17.33 31.38
CA HIS A 841 3.47 -18.75 31.49
C HIS A 841 3.93 -19.27 30.13
N THR A 842 5.20 -19.66 30.10
CA THR A 842 5.80 -20.47 29.04
C THR A 842 5.12 -21.85 29.02
N SER A 843 4.40 -22.15 27.95
CA SER A 843 4.24 -23.54 27.51
C SER A 843 4.35 -23.57 25.98
N GLY A 844 5.27 -24.42 25.51
CA GLY A 844 5.53 -24.64 24.11
C GLY A 844 4.36 -25.32 23.41
N GLN A 845 4.33 -25.17 22.09
CA GLN A 845 3.38 -25.73 21.12
C GLN A 845 2.04 -24.98 20.95
N SER A 846 2.00 -23.99 20.05
CA SER A 846 0.77 -23.70 19.29
C SER A 846 1.05 -22.87 18.01
N ASN A 847 1.62 -23.49 16.97
CA ASN A 847 1.62 -22.89 15.62
C ASN A 847 0.30 -23.14 14.84
N GLY A 848 -0.70 -23.79 15.45
CA GLY A 848 -1.93 -24.21 14.77
C GLY A 848 -3.26 -23.59 15.26
N ARG A 849 -3.29 -22.85 16.38
CA ARG A 849 -4.57 -22.36 16.97
C ARG A 849 -5.07 -21.00 16.43
N ASP A 850 -4.33 -20.31 15.56
CA ASP A 850 -4.68 -18.91 15.19
C ASP A 850 -5.46 -18.74 13.87
N GLN A 851 -5.32 -19.60 12.86
CA GLN A 851 -5.87 -19.29 11.53
C GLN A 851 -7.39 -19.44 11.43
N GLN A 852 -7.98 -20.49 12.03
CA GLN A 852 -9.44 -20.68 12.05
C GLN A 852 -10.15 -19.58 12.87
N ALA A 853 -9.55 -19.17 13.98
CA ALA A 853 -10.07 -18.12 14.84
C ALA A 853 -10.09 -16.74 14.14
N LEU A 854 -9.05 -16.45 13.34
CA LEU A 854 -8.96 -15.26 12.51
C LEU A 854 -9.93 -15.32 11.32
N ALA A 855 -10.09 -16.49 10.69
CA ALA A 855 -11.05 -16.71 9.60
C ALA A 855 -12.50 -16.50 10.07
N LYS A 856 -12.86 -17.05 11.25
CA LYS A 856 -14.19 -16.86 11.84
C LYS A 856 -14.48 -15.40 12.18
N ALA A 857 -13.47 -14.62 12.57
CA ALA A 857 -13.64 -13.21 12.94
C ALA A 857 -13.99 -12.31 11.73
N VAL A 858 -13.53 -12.67 10.52
CA VAL A 858 -13.84 -11.92 9.29
C VAL A 858 -15.08 -12.46 8.55
N GLN A 859 -15.64 -13.59 9.00
CA GLN A 859 -16.86 -14.15 8.43
C GLN A 859 -18.05 -13.28 8.80
N ILE A 860 -18.75 -12.76 7.79
CA ILE A 860 -19.93 -11.92 7.96
C ILE A 860 -21.19 -12.77 8.20
N HIS A 861 -22.17 -12.17 8.88
CA HIS A 861 -23.46 -12.81 9.17
C HIS A 861 -24.21 -13.13 7.86
N GLN A 862 -25.07 -14.16 7.89
CA GLN A 862 -25.81 -14.63 6.71
C GLN A 862 -26.63 -13.50 6.04
N ASP A 863 -27.31 -12.69 6.84
CA ASP A 863 -28.08 -11.52 6.37
C ASP A 863 -27.20 -10.41 5.78
N THR A 864 -25.92 -10.35 6.18
CA THR A 864 -24.95 -9.36 5.68
C THR A 864 -24.33 -9.78 4.34
N LEU A 865 -24.25 -11.09 4.03
CA LEU A 865 -23.55 -11.63 2.85
C LEU A 865 -23.97 -10.97 1.53
N ARG A 866 -25.24 -10.58 1.40
CA ARG A 866 -25.82 -10.02 0.17
C ARG A 866 -25.93 -8.50 0.17
N THR A 867 -25.27 -7.84 1.13
CA THR A 867 -25.34 -6.40 1.36
C THR A 867 -24.03 -5.71 1.03
N MET A 868 -24.09 -4.41 0.76
CA MET A 868 -22.91 -3.55 0.64
C MET A 868 -22.53 -2.94 2.00
N TYR A 869 -22.39 -3.78 3.04
CA TYR A 869 -22.07 -3.36 4.42
C TYR A 869 -20.77 -2.54 4.52
N PHE A 870 -19.84 -2.77 3.59
CA PHE A 870 -18.56 -2.09 3.47
C PHE A 870 -18.67 -0.61 3.02
N ALA A 871 -19.84 -0.17 2.54
CA ALA A 871 -20.09 1.17 2.00
C ALA A 871 -19.96 2.33 3.00
#